data_AF-A0A9N7MQA3-F1
#
_entry.id   AF-A0A9N7MQA3-F1
#
_cell.length_a   1.000
_cell.length_b   1.000
_cell.length_c   1.000
_cell.angle_alpha   90.00
_cell.angle_beta   90.00
_cell.angle_gamma   90.00
#
_symmetry.space_group_name_H-M   'P 1'
#
loop_
_entity.id
_entity.type
_entity.pdbx_description
1 polymer ?
#
loop_
_entity_poly.entity_id
_entity_poly.type
_entity_poly.pdbx_seq_one_letter_code
_entity_poly.pdbx_strand_id
1 'polypeptide(L)'
;MELAKLSIYSSLIVLALTFSVSAASDESESNEFVVTLDHSNFKDFVSKNKFVVVEFYAPWCGHCKKLAPEYEKAASVLSALDPPVVLAKVDASDEQNKIIANEFEVRGYPTLKILRNGGSVIQDYKGPRDADGIVTYLKKESGPASFEIKSSEDVTSVIDDNKILVVGVFSEFSGEKFENFTSLAERLRADYEFGHTLDAKLLPRGDSSVEVPLVRLLKPFDELFVDFQEFDVDALVKFVEETSIPTVTLFNKDPKNHPFVIKYFNSPNAKAMLFINFTSEQFDAYKTKYHEVAELYKGKNLSFLMGDIEASQGAFQYFGLKDEQVPLIVIQTNDGEKYLKPNVEPDQIASWVKDFKDGNVKAYKKSEPIPEVNNDPVKVVVADNLQDVVFNSGKNGGHLATLASTASIKTTPRSARASSSLRPKECPLSGSPPIWAASETSQEPLNKASKIDGLVEAQIYKALTHTHSLRLQVLSSMASTLLNSVNLNSIKAVKYDYVSLKPLKVDRNNNIHCARPRSTKTTRRRAVTIRAGENGPIKKMGMSDVECEAAVVAGNIPEAPPVPPKPSPPAGTPAVTPLPLRKRPRRNRRSPVFRAAFQETSLSPSNLVYPLFIHEGKEDTPIGAMPGCYRLGWRHGLVEEVSKARDVGVNSIVLFPKVPDALKTSTGDEAYNENGLVPRTIRLLKDKYPDLVCFFFFLLYGVIMNDETVHQLCKQAVAQLLLFIHIDLSSKLNSYLRYASSFYGPFREALDSNPRFGDKKTYQMNPANYREALIETREDESEGADILLVKPGLPYLDIIRLLRDNSPLPIAAYQVSGEYSMIKAGGVLKMIDEERVMMESLMCLRRAGADIILSYFAMQAARCLCGENR
;
A
#
# COMPACT_ATOMS: atom_id res chain seq x y z
N MET A 1 49.62 18.57 91.97
CA MET A 1 50.02 17.21 91.58
C MET A 1 49.13 16.16 92.22
N GLU A 2 47.98 15.82 91.62
CA GLU A 2 47.15 16.46 90.57
C GLU A 2 45.83 15.64 90.52
N LEU A 3 44.57 16.11 90.63
CA LEU A 3 43.81 17.36 90.42
C LEU A 3 43.17 17.59 89.03
N ALA A 4 41.83 17.74 89.06
CA ALA A 4 40.92 18.41 88.09
C ALA A 4 40.53 17.68 86.77
N LYS A 5 39.31 17.81 86.20
CA LYS A 5 38.01 18.44 86.61
C LYS A 5 36.86 17.99 85.65
N LEU A 6 35.61 17.91 86.16
CA LEU A 6 34.32 18.50 85.68
C LEU A 6 34.10 18.74 84.13
N SER A 7 32.91 18.69 83.47
CA SER A 7 31.51 19.00 83.90
C SER A 7 30.49 19.04 82.70
N ILE A 8 29.21 18.66 82.91
CA ILE A 8 27.94 19.28 82.37
C ILE A 8 27.56 19.12 80.86
N TYR A 9 26.29 18.90 80.41
CA TYR A 9 24.96 18.61 81.02
C TYR A 9 24.04 17.81 80.07
N SER A 10 22.99 17.16 80.62
CA SER A 10 21.81 16.71 79.87
C SER A 10 20.54 17.42 80.38
N SER A 11 19.68 17.88 79.47
CA SER A 11 18.39 18.58 79.70
C SER A 11 17.58 18.52 78.40
N LEU A 12 16.25 18.34 78.32
CA LEU A 12 15.15 18.24 79.30
C LEU A 12 13.94 17.48 78.67
N ILE A 13 13.30 16.57 79.44
CA ILE A 13 11.84 16.40 79.67
C ILE A 13 10.88 16.58 78.46
N VAL A 14 10.16 15.56 77.94
CA VAL A 14 9.02 14.78 78.54
C VAL A 14 7.79 15.61 78.94
N LEU A 15 6.94 15.95 77.97
CA LEU A 15 5.56 16.43 78.16
C LEU A 15 4.80 16.27 76.82
N ALA A 16 3.57 15.75 76.71
CA ALA A 16 2.76 14.90 77.58
C ALA A 16 1.74 14.13 76.71
N LEU A 17 0.95 13.24 77.33
CA LEU A 17 -0.15 12.50 76.69
C LEU A 17 -1.17 13.43 75.98
N THR A 18 -1.62 13.06 74.78
CA THR A 18 -3.05 12.74 74.47
C THR A 18 -3.25 12.40 72.98
N PHE A 19 -4.35 11.70 72.67
CA PHE A 19 -4.82 11.27 71.34
C PHE A 19 -3.99 10.22 70.57
N SER A 20 -4.44 8.97 70.70
CA SER A 20 -4.27 7.93 69.68
C SER A 20 -5.63 7.65 69.06
N VAL A 21 -5.77 7.94 67.76
CA VAL A 21 -6.89 7.50 66.91
C VAL A 21 -6.29 6.92 65.65
N SER A 22 -6.78 5.75 65.22
CA SER A 22 -6.30 5.07 64.02
C SER A 22 -6.51 5.92 62.77
N ALA A 23 -5.43 6.25 62.06
CA ALA A 23 -5.51 6.71 60.68
C ALA A 23 -5.73 5.49 59.77
N ALA A 24 -6.89 5.43 59.13
CA ALA A 24 -7.10 4.60 57.96
C ALA A 24 -6.21 5.08 56.81
N SER A 25 -5.90 4.20 55.87
CA SER A 25 -5.32 4.58 54.59
C SER A 25 -6.40 5.23 53.71
N ASP A 26 -6.37 6.56 53.60
CA ASP A 26 -7.18 7.27 52.60
C ASP A 26 -6.62 6.95 51.19
N GLU A 27 -7.44 6.31 50.37
CA GLU A 27 -7.26 6.32 48.92
C GLU A 27 -7.71 7.69 48.40
N SER A 28 -6.81 8.45 47.78
CA SER A 28 -7.18 9.68 47.10
C SER A 28 -7.72 9.37 45.71
N GLU A 29 -9.04 9.34 45.55
CA GLU A 29 -9.71 9.25 44.25
C GLU A 29 -9.28 10.43 43.35
N SER A 30 -8.63 10.12 42.22
CA SER A 30 -8.47 11.09 41.13
C SER A 30 -9.67 11.00 40.20
N ASN A 31 -10.56 11.99 40.26
CA ASN A 31 -11.71 12.07 39.35
C ASN A 31 -11.25 12.19 37.89
N GLU A 32 -11.38 11.10 37.14
CA GLU A 32 -11.21 11.06 35.68
C GLU A 32 -12.53 11.52 35.02
N PHE A 33 -12.47 12.61 34.27
CA PHE A 33 -13.60 13.22 33.57
C PHE A 33 -13.82 12.61 32.18
N VAL A 34 -12.78 12.03 31.56
CA VAL A 34 -12.90 11.35 30.26
C VAL A 34 -13.35 9.90 30.43
N VAL A 35 -14.52 9.57 29.90
CA VAL A 35 -15.09 8.21 30.03
C VAL A 35 -14.34 7.20 29.16
N THR A 36 -13.85 6.12 29.76
CA THR A 36 -13.24 5.01 29.02
C THR A 36 -14.31 4.07 28.44
N LEU A 37 -14.29 3.86 27.12
CA LEU A 37 -15.23 3.01 26.40
C LEU A 37 -14.53 1.83 25.72
N ASP A 38 -15.26 0.73 25.59
CA ASP A 38 -14.82 -0.52 24.96
C ASP A 38 -15.97 -1.23 24.23
N HIS A 39 -15.65 -2.35 23.57
CA HIS A 39 -16.61 -3.20 22.85
C HIS A 39 -17.83 -3.68 23.68
N SER A 40 -17.78 -3.65 25.01
CA SER A 40 -18.87 -4.07 25.90
C SER A 40 -19.84 -2.94 26.25
N ASN A 41 -19.34 -1.71 26.41
CA ASN A 41 -20.12 -0.57 26.90
C ASN A 41 -20.43 0.51 25.85
N PHE A 42 -19.68 0.58 24.74
CA PHE A 42 -19.70 1.69 23.79
C PHE A 42 -21.11 1.98 23.23
N LYS A 43 -21.81 0.94 22.76
CA LYS A 43 -23.12 1.11 22.11
C LYS A 43 -24.21 1.59 23.08
N ASP A 44 -24.23 1.04 24.28
CA ASP A 44 -25.16 1.45 25.34
C ASP A 44 -24.88 2.90 25.78
N PHE A 45 -23.61 3.23 26.02
CA PHE A 45 -23.18 4.57 26.40
C PHE A 45 -23.51 5.63 25.34
N VAL A 46 -23.15 5.39 24.08
CA VAL A 46 -23.43 6.32 22.97
C VAL A 46 -24.94 6.47 22.79
N SER A 47 -25.74 5.40 22.91
CA SER A 47 -27.21 5.50 22.78
C SER A 47 -27.89 6.37 23.84
N LYS A 48 -27.31 6.47 25.04
CA LYS A 48 -27.84 7.25 26.18
C LYS A 48 -27.50 8.74 26.10
N ASN A 49 -26.48 9.11 25.33
CA ASN A 49 -25.96 10.47 25.26
C ASN A 49 -26.27 11.11 23.89
N LYS A 50 -26.88 12.30 23.91
CA LYS A 50 -27.23 13.01 22.66
C LYS A 50 -26.02 13.57 21.91
N PHE A 51 -24.92 13.83 22.61
CA PHE A 51 -23.67 14.37 22.08
C PHE A 51 -22.49 13.76 22.84
N VAL A 52 -21.62 13.03 22.14
CA VAL A 52 -20.39 12.44 22.71
C VAL A 52 -19.24 12.72 21.76
N VAL A 53 -18.08 13.05 22.30
CA VAL A 53 -16.83 13.10 21.54
C VAL A 53 -15.98 11.91 21.95
N VAL A 54 -15.48 11.15 20.97
CA VAL A 54 -14.68 9.94 21.22
C VAL A 54 -13.27 10.13 20.64
N GLU A 55 -12.25 10.08 21.48
CA GLU A 55 -10.85 9.87 21.08
C GLU A 55 -10.58 8.38 20.83
N PHE A 56 -10.30 8.01 19.59
CA PHE A 56 -9.71 6.72 19.24
C PHE A 56 -8.19 6.83 19.33
N TYR A 57 -7.62 6.17 20.34
CA TYR A 57 -6.21 6.29 20.71
C TYR A 57 -5.49 4.94 20.71
N ALA A 58 -4.17 4.97 20.90
CA ALA A 58 -3.36 3.80 21.18
C ALA A 58 -2.35 4.13 22.31
N PRO A 59 -2.15 3.30 23.34
CA PRO A 59 -1.30 3.62 24.52
C PRO A 59 0.16 3.88 24.19
N TRP A 60 0.64 3.43 23.04
CA TRP A 60 2.01 3.65 22.56
C TRP A 60 2.15 4.89 21.66
N CYS A 61 1.05 5.52 21.22
CA CYS A 61 1.10 6.67 20.32
C CYS A 61 1.57 7.95 21.04
N GLY A 62 2.66 8.56 20.55
CA GLY A 62 3.19 9.80 21.11
C GLY A 62 2.27 11.02 20.97
N HIS A 63 1.40 11.06 19.95
CA HIS A 63 0.42 12.13 19.79
C HIS A 63 -0.75 11.98 20.78
N CYS A 64 -1.23 10.76 21.03
CA CYS A 64 -2.24 10.47 22.06
C CYS A 64 -1.72 10.83 23.46
N LYS A 65 -0.48 10.46 23.79
CA LYS A 65 0.14 10.83 25.09
C LYS A 65 0.24 12.34 25.31
N LYS A 66 0.40 13.13 24.24
CA LYS A 66 0.40 14.60 24.31
C LYS A 66 -1.01 15.18 24.42
N LEU A 67 -2.00 14.55 23.77
CA LEU A 67 -3.39 14.99 23.77
C LEU A 67 -4.09 14.67 25.10
N ALA A 68 -3.85 13.50 25.69
CA ALA A 68 -4.51 13.02 26.91
C ALA A 68 -4.65 14.09 28.03
N PRO A 69 -3.59 14.81 28.47
CA PRO A 69 -3.73 15.84 29.50
C PRO A 69 -4.53 17.08 29.05
N GLU A 70 -4.57 17.39 27.76
CA GLU A 70 -5.38 18.49 27.22
C GLU A 70 -6.85 18.07 27.06
N TYR A 71 -7.08 16.81 26.68
CA TYR A 71 -8.41 16.21 26.56
C TYR A 71 -9.10 16.08 27.93
N GLU A 72 -8.33 15.71 28.97
CA GLU A 72 -8.80 15.63 30.36
C GLU A 72 -9.21 17.02 30.91
N LYS A 73 -8.38 18.04 30.69
CA LYS A 73 -8.72 19.44 31.04
C LYS A 73 -9.98 19.89 30.32
N ALA A 74 -10.08 19.65 29.01
CA ALA A 74 -11.25 20.00 28.23
C ALA A 74 -12.51 19.30 28.77
N ALA A 75 -12.42 18.01 29.11
CA ALA A 75 -13.52 17.25 29.71
C ALA A 75 -14.00 17.89 31.02
N SER A 76 -13.10 18.27 31.93
CA SER A 76 -13.49 18.90 33.21
C SER A 76 -14.22 20.25 33.05
N VAL A 77 -13.96 20.99 31.97
CA VAL A 77 -14.63 22.26 31.66
C VAL A 77 -15.96 22.01 30.94
N LEU A 78 -16.02 20.99 30.08
CA LEU A 78 -17.18 20.65 29.25
C LEU A 78 -18.26 19.86 30.02
N SER A 79 -17.88 19.11 31.05
CA SER A 79 -18.81 18.43 31.97
C SER A 79 -19.59 19.41 32.87
N ALA A 80 -19.14 20.65 32.99
CA ALA A 80 -19.80 21.71 33.77
C ALA A 80 -20.82 22.54 32.96
N LEU A 81 -21.05 22.20 31.70
CA LEU A 81 -22.06 22.84 30.85
C LEU A 81 -23.46 22.26 31.09
N ASP A 82 -24.48 23.03 30.72
CA ASP A 82 -25.87 22.57 30.67
C ASP A 82 -26.41 22.74 29.23
N PRO A 83 -26.66 21.65 28.47
CA PRO A 83 -26.37 20.26 28.83
C PRO A 83 -24.86 19.95 28.81
N PRO A 84 -24.39 18.94 29.59
CA PRO A 84 -22.98 18.61 29.67
C PRO A 84 -22.47 17.96 28.38
N VAL A 85 -21.27 18.35 27.95
CA VAL A 85 -20.60 17.77 26.78
C VAL A 85 -19.65 16.68 27.24
N VAL A 86 -19.94 15.44 26.84
CA VAL A 86 -19.24 14.25 27.32
C VAL A 86 -18.09 13.89 26.40
N LEU A 87 -16.88 13.79 26.96
CA LEU A 87 -15.67 13.32 26.29
C LEU A 87 -15.39 11.88 26.72
N ALA A 88 -15.01 11.05 25.75
CA ALA A 88 -14.76 9.64 25.93
C ALA A 88 -13.54 9.19 25.13
N LYS A 89 -12.95 8.05 25.51
CA LYS A 89 -11.78 7.48 24.83
C LYS A 89 -11.93 5.97 24.63
N VAL A 90 -11.47 5.48 23.49
CA VAL A 90 -11.42 4.05 23.14
C VAL A 90 -9.99 3.69 22.78
N ASP A 91 -9.41 2.70 23.46
CA ASP A 91 -8.16 2.08 22.98
C ASP A 91 -8.48 1.27 21.72
N ALA A 92 -8.24 1.89 20.57
CA ALA A 92 -8.46 1.34 19.25
C ALA A 92 -7.30 0.45 18.78
N SER A 93 -6.30 0.20 19.64
CA SER A 93 -5.25 -0.78 19.42
C SER A 93 -5.51 -2.13 20.11
N ASP A 94 -6.45 -2.19 21.06
CA ASP A 94 -6.93 -3.45 21.62
C ASP A 94 -7.67 -4.29 20.56
N GLU A 95 -7.38 -5.59 20.50
CA GLU A 95 -7.99 -6.55 19.59
C GLU A 95 -9.52 -6.61 19.72
N GLN A 96 -10.05 -6.45 20.94
CA GLN A 96 -11.49 -6.49 21.22
C GLN A 96 -12.20 -5.24 20.67
N ASN A 97 -11.52 -4.09 20.66
CA ASN A 97 -12.07 -2.80 20.22
C ASN A 97 -11.90 -2.54 18.71
N LYS A 98 -11.18 -3.40 17.97
CA LYS A 98 -11.01 -3.26 16.51
C LYS A 98 -12.32 -3.21 15.73
N ILE A 99 -13.38 -3.83 16.24
CA ILE A 99 -14.71 -3.78 15.63
C ILE A 99 -15.20 -2.32 15.59
N ILE A 100 -15.11 -1.61 16.71
CA ILE A 100 -15.44 -0.18 16.80
C ILE A 100 -14.49 0.63 15.91
N ALA A 101 -13.18 0.40 15.99
CA ALA A 101 -12.20 1.16 15.19
C ALA A 101 -12.46 1.06 13.66
N ASN A 102 -12.90 -0.10 13.19
CA ASN A 102 -13.29 -0.32 11.79
C ASN A 102 -14.63 0.36 11.44
N GLU A 103 -15.63 0.29 12.33
CA GLU A 103 -16.95 0.92 12.15
C GLU A 103 -16.84 2.44 11.96
N PHE A 104 -15.91 3.09 12.68
CA PHE A 104 -15.66 4.54 12.59
C PHE A 104 -14.52 4.93 11.61
N GLU A 105 -14.07 4.00 10.77
CA GLU A 105 -12.97 4.17 9.80
C GLU A 105 -11.68 4.81 10.40
N VAL A 106 -11.23 4.35 11.56
CA VAL A 106 -10.04 4.86 12.23
C VAL A 106 -8.77 4.39 11.51
N ARG A 107 -8.13 5.28 10.75
CA ARG A 107 -6.92 5.00 9.95
C ARG A 107 -5.59 5.45 10.60
N GLY A 108 -5.64 6.10 11.76
CA GLY A 108 -4.48 6.61 12.50
C GLY A 108 -4.87 7.13 13.88
N TYR A 109 -3.89 7.55 14.70
CA TYR A 109 -4.13 7.94 16.09
C TYR A 109 -3.42 9.27 16.46
N PRO A 110 -4.06 10.17 17.25
CA PRO A 110 -5.46 10.11 17.66
C PRO A 110 -6.39 10.56 16.53
N THR A 111 -7.52 9.85 16.40
CA THR A 111 -8.68 10.27 15.59
C THR A 111 -9.81 10.62 16.55
N LEU A 112 -10.40 11.80 16.40
CA LEU A 112 -11.50 12.26 17.23
C LEU A 112 -12.77 12.31 16.40
N LYS A 113 -13.84 11.67 16.87
CA LYS A 113 -15.16 11.67 16.24
C LYS A 113 -16.18 12.33 17.17
N ILE A 114 -17.07 13.14 16.62
CA ILE A 114 -18.26 13.65 17.29
C ILE A 114 -19.44 12.76 16.89
N LEU A 115 -20.14 12.24 17.89
CA LEU A 115 -21.29 11.35 17.76
C LEU A 115 -22.53 12.09 18.27
N ARG A 116 -23.52 12.30 17.39
CA ARG A 116 -24.79 12.95 17.74
C ARG A 116 -25.94 11.94 17.70
N ASN A 117 -27.02 12.22 18.44
CA ASN A 117 -28.29 11.48 18.40
C ASN A 117 -28.13 9.95 18.53
N GLY A 118 -27.41 9.50 19.56
CA GLY A 118 -27.20 8.06 19.78
C GLY A 118 -26.23 7.40 18.81
N GLY A 119 -25.38 8.19 18.13
CA GLY A 119 -24.40 7.70 17.14
C GLY A 119 -24.94 7.61 15.71
N SER A 120 -26.15 8.12 15.44
CA SER A 120 -26.74 8.11 14.09
C SER A 120 -26.08 9.12 13.13
N VAL A 121 -25.42 10.15 13.67
CA VAL A 121 -24.63 11.12 12.90
C VAL A 121 -23.20 11.13 13.44
N ILE A 122 -22.25 10.94 12.53
CA ILE A 122 -20.81 10.82 12.82
C ILE A 122 -20.09 11.96 12.08
N GLN A 123 -19.33 12.77 12.81
CA GLN A 123 -18.62 13.94 12.28
C GLN A 123 -17.14 13.87 12.70
N ASP A 124 -16.23 14.17 11.78
CA ASP A 124 -14.80 14.30 12.12
C ASP A 124 -14.56 15.61 12.88
N TYR A 125 -13.82 15.52 13.99
CA TYR A 125 -13.38 16.69 14.74
C TYR A 125 -12.25 17.40 13.96
N LYS A 126 -12.54 18.61 13.46
CA LYS A 126 -11.60 19.45 12.69
C LYS A 126 -10.92 20.57 13.52
N GLY A 127 -11.18 20.63 14.84
CA GLY A 127 -10.69 21.70 15.72
C GLY A 127 -9.23 21.56 16.17
N PRO A 128 -8.70 22.53 16.95
CA PRO A 128 -7.38 22.45 17.59
C PRO A 128 -7.29 21.31 18.62
N ARG A 129 -6.08 20.99 19.09
CA ARG A 129 -5.82 19.81 19.97
C ARG A 129 -5.27 20.17 21.36
N ASP A 130 -5.30 21.45 21.70
CA ASP A 130 -5.13 22.03 23.03
C ASP A 130 -6.48 22.16 23.75
N ALA A 131 -6.48 22.24 25.09
CA ALA A 131 -7.71 22.24 25.88
C ALA A 131 -8.66 23.40 25.53
N ASP A 132 -8.14 24.63 25.39
CA ASP A 132 -8.95 25.81 25.12
C ASP A 132 -9.60 25.77 23.73
N GLY A 133 -8.87 25.30 22.72
CA GLY A 133 -9.38 25.07 21.38
C GLY A 133 -10.45 23.97 21.33
N ILE A 134 -10.28 22.88 22.09
CA ILE A 134 -11.30 21.82 22.22
C ILE A 134 -12.56 22.35 22.90
N VAL A 135 -12.43 23.07 24.03
CA VAL A 135 -13.56 23.68 24.74
C VAL A 135 -14.31 24.66 23.85
N THR A 136 -13.60 25.52 23.12
CA THR A 136 -14.18 26.54 22.24
C THR A 136 -14.92 25.91 21.06
N TYR A 137 -14.30 24.93 20.40
CA TYR A 137 -14.91 24.22 19.28
C TYR A 137 -16.16 23.43 19.74
N LEU A 138 -16.05 22.68 20.83
CA LEU A 138 -17.16 21.83 21.29
C LEU A 138 -18.33 22.60 21.89
N LYS A 139 -18.11 23.77 22.52
CA LYS A 139 -19.21 24.68 22.90
C LYS A 139 -20.03 25.15 21.69
N LYS A 140 -19.37 25.44 20.57
CA LYS A 140 -20.04 25.80 19.31
C LYS A 140 -20.77 24.60 18.70
N GLU A 141 -20.15 23.42 18.71
CA GLU A 141 -20.74 22.19 18.17
C GLU A 141 -21.87 21.60 19.03
N SER A 142 -21.89 21.82 20.35
CA SER A 142 -22.97 21.37 21.23
C SER A 142 -24.15 22.34 21.28
N GLY A 143 -23.97 23.59 20.84
CA GLY A 143 -25.04 24.57 20.69
C GLY A 143 -26.05 24.18 19.60
N PRO A 144 -27.18 24.92 19.49
CA PRO A 144 -28.16 24.69 18.44
C PRO A 144 -27.49 24.84 17.06
N ALA A 145 -27.92 24.03 16.08
CA ALA A 145 -27.30 24.05 14.75
C ALA A 145 -27.45 25.39 14.02
N SER A 146 -28.47 26.16 14.38
CA SER A 146 -28.70 27.52 13.92
C SER A 146 -28.95 28.42 15.14
N PHE A 147 -28.39 29.63 15.16
CA PHE A 147 -28.58 30.59 16.24
C PHE A 147 -29.67 31.62 15.92
N GLU A 148 -30.42 32.05 16.94
CA GLU A 148 -31.47 33.06 16.79
C GLU A 148 -30.85 34.47 16.69
N ILE A 149 -31.10 35.17 15.58
CA ILE A 149 -30.64 36.53 15.32
C ILE A 149 -31.68 37.52 15.84
N LYS A 150 -31.28 38.36 16.81
CA LYS A 150 -32.13 39.33 17.53
C LYS A 150 -31.80 40.77 17.21
N SER A 151 -30.57 41.06 16.80
CA SER A 151 -30.15 42.36 16.32
C SER A 151 -29.27 42.29 15.07
N SER A 152 -29.02 43.44 14.44
CA SER A 152 -28.10 43.55 13.31
C SER A 152 -26.62 43.40 13.71
N GLU A 153 -26.28 43.60 14.99
CA GLU A 153 -24.92 43.34 15.50
C GLU A 153 -24.61 41.84 15.51
N ASP A 154 -25.59 40.98 15.85
CA ASP A 154 -25.43 39.51 15.84
C ASP A 154 -24.91 39.04 14.47
N VAL A 155 -25.54 39.53 13.40
CA VAL A 155 -25.18 39.19 12.00
C VAL A 155 -23.79 39.75 11.65
N THR A 156 -23.53 41.01 12.00
CA THR A 156 -22.27 41.70 11.65
C THR A 156 -21.07 41.07 12.38
N SER A 157 -21.27 40.48 13.56
CA SER A 157 -20.22 39.78 14.31
C SER A 157 -19.85 38.40 13.73
N VAL A 158 -20.71 37.85 12.87
CA VAL A 158 -20.58 36.50 12.28
C VAL A 158 -20.14 36.55 10.82
N ILE A 159 -20.48 37.62 10.08
CA ILE A 159 -19.94 37.90 8.75
C ILE A 159 -18.48 38.34 8.86
N ASP A 160 -17.57 37.37 8.70
CA ASP A 160 -16.15 37.58 8.42
C ASP A 160 -15.90 37.45 6.91
N ASP A 161 -14.86 38.12 6.39
CA ASP A 161 -14.45 38.15 4.97
C ASP A 161 -14.21 36.76 4.34
N ASN A 162 -14.17 35.71 5.16
CA ASN A 162 -13.81 34.34 4.78
C ASN A 162 -14.96 33.33 5.01
N LYS A 163 -16.11 33.77 5.54
CA LYS A 163 -17.19 32.87 6.00
C LYS A 163 -18.46 32.99 5.17
N ILE A 164 -19.24 31.91 5.18
CA ILE A 164 -20.57 31.84 4.57
C ILE A 164 -21.58 31.60 5.68
N LEU A 165 -22.57 32.49 5.78
CA LEU A 165 -23.63 32.46 6.78
C LEU A 165 -24.97 32.21 6.08
N VAL A 166 -25.68 31.15 6.46
CA VAL A 166 -26.99 30.78 5.90
C VAL A 166 -28.08 31.12 6.90
N VAL A 167 -28.97 32.06 6.58
CA VAL A 167 -30.03 32.53 7.47
C VAL A 167 -31.41 32.15 6.97
N GLY A 168 -32.19 31.45 7.79
CA GLY A 168 -33.61 31.24 7.54
C GLY A 168 -34.46 32.37 8.15
N VAL A 169 -35.33 33.01 7.35
CA VAL A 169 -36.31 33.98 7.83
C VAL A 169 -37.69 33.33 7.82
N PHE A 170 -38.39 33.37 8.95
CA PHE A 170 -39.66 32.69 9.17
C PHE A 170 -40.71 33.62 9.80
N SER A 171 -41.99 33.27 9.67
CA SER A 171 -43.08 33.94 10.41
C SER A 171 -43.16 33.49 11.86
N GLU A 172 -42.70 32.28 12.16
CA GLU A 172 -42.64 31.66 13.47
C GLU A 172 -41.56 30.57 13.49
N PHE A 173 -40.99 30.27 14.66
CA PHE A 173 -40.01 29.18 14.83
C PHE A 173 -40.71 27.83 15.06
N SER A 174 -41.65 27.48 14.18
CA SER A 174 -42.34 26.20 14.20
C SER A 174 -42.87 25.82 12.80
N GLY A 175 -43.27 24.55 12.65
CA GLY A 175 -43.81 24.01 11.41
C GLY A 175 -42.76 23.44 10.45
N GLU A 176 -43.22 22.67 9.48
CA GLU A 176 -42.42 21.81 8.58
C GLU A 176 -41.23 22.54 7.93
N LYS A 177 -41.42 23.78 7.48
CA LYS A 177 -40.37 24.57 6.83
C LYS A 177 -39.22 24.95 7.80
N PHE A 178 -39.53 25.20 9.06
CA PHE A 178 -38.53 25.49 10.10
C PHE A 178 -37.77 24.22 10.52
N GLU A 179 -38.48 23.09 10.64
CA GLU A 179 -37.88 21.77 10.93
C GLU A 179 -36.94 21.32 9.80
N ASN A 180 -37.32 21.53 8.53
CA ASN A 180 -36.47 21.21 7.38
C ASN A 180 -35.22 22.10 7.32
N PHE A 181 -35.32 23.38 7.67
CA PHE A 181 -34.16 24.26 7.81
C PHE A 181 -33.25 23.89 8.99
N THR A 182 -33.82 23.49 10.12
CA THR A 182 -33.05 22.98 11.27
C THR A 182 -32.33 21.67 10.91
N SER A 183 -32.96 20.81 10.10
CA SER A 183 -32.37 19.58 9.56
C SER A 183 -31.22 19.86 8.59
N LEU A 184 -31.36 20.87 7.72
CA LEU A 184 -30.28 21.39 6.87
C LEU A 184 -29.11 21.86 7.73
N ALA A 185 -29.38 22.66 8.76
CA ALA A 185 -28.37 23.20 9.66
C ALA A 185 -27.60 22.08 10.38
N GLU A 186 -28.27 21.08 10.97
CA GLU A 186 -27.59 19.93 11.59
C GLU A 186 -26.75 19.11 10.58
N ARG A 187 -27.17 19.01 9.32
CA ARG A 187 -26.43 18.30 8.26
C ARG A 187 -25.17 19.05 7.80
N LEU A 188 -25.18 20.39 7.83
CA LEU A 188 -24.14 21.23 7.21
C LEU A 188 -23.35 22.13 8.17
N ARG A 189 -23.69 22.19 9.47
CA ARG A 189 -23.01 23.00 10.52
C ARG A 189 -21.50 22.80 10.63
N ALA A 190 -20.99 21.66 10.15
CA ALA A 190 -19.57 21.35 10.16
C ALA A 190 -18.74 22.18 9.16
N ASP A 191 -19.38 22.75 8.13
CA ASP A 191 -18.74 23.46 7.02
C ASP A 191 -19.33 24.86 6.75
N TYR A 192 -20.44 25.22 7.41
CA TYR A 192 -21.15 26.50 7.28
C TYR A 192 -21.71 26.99 8.62
N GLU A 193 -21.90 28.30 8.78
CA GLU A 193 -22.59 28.87 9.95
C GLU A 193 -24.07 29.13 9.59
N PHE A 194 -24.99 28.82 10.50
CA PHE A 194 -26.44 28.98 10.28
C PHE A 194 -27.05 29.92 11.33
N GLY A 195 -27.94 30.79 10.90
CA GLY A 195 -28.77 31.63 11.77
C GLY A 195 -30.26 31.55 11.39
N HIS A 196 -31.14 32.05 12.25
CA HIS A 196 -32.57 32.19 11.93
C HIS A 196 -33.17 33.44 12.59
N THR A 197 -34.20 34.02 11.98
CA THR A 197 -34.87 35.21 12.51
C THR A 197 -36.34 35.32 12.09
N LEU A 198 -37.10 36.15 12.81
CA LEU A 198 -38.47 36.55 12.46
C LEU A 198 -38.53 37.85 11.64
N ASP A 199 -37.45 38.64 11.60
CA ASP A 199 -37.43 39.93 10.88
C ASP A 199 -36.30 39.99 9.85
N ALA A 200 -36.69 40.01 8.57
CA ALA A 200 -35.77 40.15 7.44
C ALA A 200 -34.92 41.44 7.52
N LYS A 201 -35.38 42.48 8.20
CA LYS A 201 -34.68 43.77 8.33
C LYS A 201 -33.39 43.69 9.14
N LEU A 202 -33.22 42.65 9.96
CA LEU A 202 -31.98 42.43 10.71
C LEU A 202 -30.82 41.98 9.80
N LEU A 203 -31.12 41.56 8.56
CA LEU A 203 -30.13 41.10 7.60
C LEU A 203 -29.63 42.25 6.70
N PRO A 204 -28.36 42.23 6.27
CA PRO A 204 -27.85 43.14 5.25
C PRO A 204 -28.76 43.15 4.02
N ARG A 205 -29.19 44.35 3.61
CA ARG A 205 -30.13 44.58 2.50
C ARG A 205 -31.47 43.83 2.67
N GLY A 206 -32.00 43.82 3.88
CA GLY A 206 -33.35 43.33 4.19
C GLY A 206 -34.44 44.33 3.76
N ASP A 207 -34.80 44.35 2.49
CA ASP A 207 -35.95 45.12 2.01
C ASP A 207 -37.27 44.57 2.59
N SER A 208 -38.21 45.47 2.91
CA SER A 208 -39.46 45.10 3.61
C SER A 208 -40.52 44.42 2.71
N SER A 209 -40.12 43.87 1.56
CA SER A 209 -41.00 43.34 0.51
C SER A 209 -40.64 41.93 0.05
N VAL A 210 -39.82 41.19 0.79
CA VAL A 210 -39.46 39.80 0.44
C VAL A 210 -40.50 38.83 1.01
N GLU A 211 -40.93 37.86 0.20
CA GLU A 211 -41.89 36.84 0.62
C GLU A 211 -41.24 35.84 1.59
N VAL A 212 -41.80 35.77 2.79
CA VAL A 212 -41.39 34.89 3.90
C VAL A 212 -42.29 33.64 3.92
N PRO A 213 -41.77 32.43 4.22
CA PRO A 213 -40.40 32.13 4.63
C PRO A 213 -39.41 32.01 3.47
N LEU A 214 -38.14 32.31 3.75
CA LEU A 214 -37.02 32.26 2.82
C LEU A 214 -35.73 31.81 3.52
N VAL A 215 -34.74 31.36 2.75
CA VAL A 215 -33.36 31.12 3.19
C VAL A 215 -32.44 32.05 2.41
N ARG A 216 -31.71 32.91 3.13
CA ARG A 216 -30.73 33.86 2.59
C ARG A 216 -29.32 33.36 2.90
N LEU A 217 -28.55 33.04 1.87
CA LEU A 217 -27.12 32.74 1.99
C LEU A 217 -26.31 34.02 1.79
N LEU A 218 -25.50 34.40 2.78
CA LEU A 218 -24.58 35.54 2.75
C LEU A 218 -23.16 35.07 2.47
N LYS A 219 -22.47 35.73 1.52
CA LYS A 219 -21.12 35.35 1.07
C LYS A 219 -20.26 36.58 0.70
N PRO A 220 -18.92 36.50 0.83
CA PRO A 220 -18.02 37.63 0.58
C PRO A 220 -17.61 37.82 -0.89
N PHE A 221 -18.22 37.08 -1.83
CA PHE A 221 -17.87 37.06 -3.26
C PHE A 221 -19.10 36.95 -4.17
N ASP A 222 -18.94 37.36 -5.43
CA ASP A 222 -20.01 37.49 -6.43
C ASP A 222 -21.20 38.30 -5.87
N GLU A 223 -22.43 37.81 -6.06
CA GLU A 223 -23.60 38.32 -5.36
C GLU A 223 -23.50 38.11 -3.83
N LEU A 224 -23.36 39.21 -3.06
CA LEU A 224 -23.14 39.16 -1.60
C LEU A 224 -24.23 38.43 -0.79
N PHE A 225 -25.42 38.27 -1.37
CA PHE A 225 -26.49 37.44 -0.84
C PHE A 225 -27.28 36.75 -1.95
N VAL A 226 -27.85 35.59 -1.64
CA VAL A 226 -28.80 34.86 -2.51
C VAL A 226 -29.97 34.35 -1.67
N ASP A 227 -31.19 34.60 -2.15
CA ASP A 227 -32.43 34.13 -1.52
C ASP A 227 -32.97 32.87 -2.21
N PHE A 228 -33.52 31.96 -1.42
CA PHE A 228 -34.12 30.70 -1.85
C PHE A 228 -35.40 30.41 -1.05
N GLN A 229 -36.42 29.83 -1.68
CA GLN A 229 -37.77 29.69 -1.09
C GLN A 229 -38.32 28.25 -1.11
N GLU A 230 -37.56 27.29 -1.63
CA GLU A 230 -37.92 25.87 -1.59
C GLU A 230 -37.37 25.25 -0.30
N PHE A 231 -38.24 24.62 0.50
CA PHE A 231 -37.91 24.11 1.83
C PHE A 231 -37.84 22.57 1.88
N ASP A 232 -37.57 21.93 0.73
CA ASP A 232 -37.13 20.54 0.71
C ASP A 232 -35.66 20.45 1.18
N VAL A 233 -35.32 19.44 1.98
CA VAL A 233 -34.00 19.33 2.62
C VAL A 233 -32.89 19.09 1.60
N ASP A 234 -33.12 18.26 0.58
CA ASP A 234 -32.10 17.98 -0.44
C ASP A 234 -31.98 19.13 -1.46
N ALA A 235 -33.09 19.81 -1.78
CA ALA A 235 -33.06 21.06 -2.54
C ALA A 235 -32.27 22.17 -1.81
N LEU A 236 -32.48 22.32 -0.49
CA LEU A 236 -31.74 23.25 0.37
C LEU A 236 -30.25 22.92 0.46
N VAL A 237 -29.89 21.64 0.64
CA VAL A 237 -28.47 21.20 0.65
C VAL A 237 -27.82 21.56 -0.67
N LYS A 238 -28.46 21.22 -1.79
CA LYS A 238 -27.96 21.53 -3.13
C LYS A 238 -27.80 23.03 -3.35
N PHE A 239 -28.78 23.84 -2.93
CA PHE A 239 -28.72 25.30 -2.98
C PHE A 239 -27.49 25.86 -2.24
N VAL A 240 -27.26 25.42 -1.00
CA VAL A 240 -26.11 25.85 -0.19
C VAL A 240 -24.80 25.41 -0.83
N GLU A 241 -24.68 24.14 -1.25
CA GLU A 241 -23.47 23.61 -1.88
C GLU A 241 -23.12 24.34 -3.18
N GLU A 242 -24.07 24.49 -4.11
CA GLU A 242 -23.85 25.16 -5.41
C GLU A 242 -23.56 26.66 -5.25
N THR A 243 -24.26 27.35 -4.35
CA THR A 243 -24.12 28.81 -4.17
C THR A 243 -22.88 29.21 -3.36
N SER A 244 -22.33 28.27 -2.58
CA SER A 244 -21.13 28.48 -1.74
C SER A 244 -19.80 28.45 -2.48
N ILE A 245 -19.80 28.16 -3.78
CA ILE A 245 -18.59 28.14 -4.62
C ILE A 245 -18.54 29.45 -5.41
N PRO A 246 -17.41 30.18 -5.41
CA PRO A 246 -17.25 31.37 -6.25
C PRO A 246 -17.41 31.03 -7.73
N THR A 247 -18.08 31.92 -8.46
CA THR A 247 -18.34 31.82 -9.92
C THR A 247 -17.03 31.65 -10.69
N VAL A 248 -15.96 32.33 -10.25
CA VAL A 248 -14.57 31.99 -10.58
C VAL A 248 -13.79 31.77 -9.28
N THR A 249 -13.37 30.53 -9.03
CA THR A 249 -12.53 30.20 -7.88
C THR A 249 -11.08 30.63 -8.12
N LEU A 250 -10.45 31.35 -7.20
CA LEU A 250 -9.03 31.73 -7.32
C LEU A 250 -8.13 30.64 -6.73
N PHE A 251 -7.02 30.33 -7.39
CA PHE A 251 -5.97 29.45 -6.88
C PHE A 251 -4.62 30.15 -6.89
N ASN A 252 -4.21 30.61 -5.71
CA ASN A 252 -2.97 31.34 -5.48
C ASN A 252 -2.37 30.93 -4.11
N LYS A 253 -1.38 31.69 -3.63
CA LYS A 253 -0.71 31.44 -2.34
C LYS A 253 -1.49 31.95 -1.10
N ASP A 254 -2.67 32.56 -1.28
CA ASP A 254 -3.48 33.03 -0.15
C ASP A 254 -4.26 31.86 0.48
N PRO A 255 -4.02 31.52 1.77
CA PRO A 255 -4.71 30.42 2.44
C PRO A 255 -6.24 30.57 2.46
N LYS A 256 -6.77 31.79 2.39
CA LYS A 256 -8.21 32.08 2.34
C LYS A 256 -8.91 31.41 1.15
N ASN A 257 -8.18 31.18 0.05
CA ASN A 257 -8.74 30.59 -1.16
C ASN A 257 -8.77 29.05 -1.15
N HIS A 258 -7.95 28.39 -0.32
CA HIS A 258 -7.84 26.92 -0.31
C HIS A 258 -9.17 26.18 -0.06
N PRO A 259 -10.07 26.61 0.84
CA PRO A 259 -11.38 25.95 1.02
C PRO A 259 -12.21 25.93 -0.27
N PHE A 260 -12.22 27.02 -1.03
CA PHE A 260 -12.96 27.11 -2.29
C PHE A 260 -12.32 26.26 -3.40
N VAL A 261 -10.99 26.18 -3.45
CA VAL A 261 -10.26 25.29 -4.37
C VAL A 261 -10.59 23.82 -4.10
N ILE A 262 -10.69 23.41 -2.84
CA ILE A 262 -11.09 22.03 -2.47
C ILE A 262 -12.53 21.77 -2.91
N LYS A 263 -13.47 22.69 -2.64
CA LYS A 263 -14.88 22.58 -3.09
C LYS A 263 -14.98 22.53 -4.62
N TYR A 264 -14.20 23.35 -5.33
CA TYR A 264 -14.11 23.35 -6.79
C TYR A 264 -13.72 21.98 -7.37
N PHE A 265 -12.67 21.35 -6.84
CA PHE A 265 -12.24 20.04 -7.32
C PHE A 265 -13.22 18.92 -6.97
N ASN A 266 -13.85 19.00 -5.79
CA ASN A 266 -14.86 18.03 -5.35
C ASN A 266 -16.23 18.18 -6.03
N SER A 267 -16.51 19.30 -6.70
CA SER A 267 -17.80 19.51 -7.38
C SER A 267 -18.03 18.47 -8.50
N PRO A 268 -19.28 18.12 -8.85
CA PRO A 268 -19.57 17.16 -9.91
C PRO A 268 -19.41 17.74 -11.33
N ASN A 269 -19.02 19.02 -11.47
CA ASN A 269 -18.93 19.70 -12.76
C ASN A 269 -17.56 19.52 -13.43
N ALA A 270 -17.54 19.55 -14.77
CA ALA A 270 -16.30 19.64 -15.54
C ALA A 270 -15.48 20.90 -15.17
N LYS A 271 -14.15 20.77 -15.14
CA LYS A 271 -13.22 21.76 -14.58
C LYS A 271 -12.63 22.65 -15.68
N ALA A 272 -13.09 23.90 -15.79
CA ALA A 272 -12.41 24.93 -16.58
C ALA A 272 -11.40 25.68 -15.70
N MET A 273 -10.13 25.70 -16.12
CA MET A 273 -9.00 26.28 -15.38
C MET A 273 -8.22 27.22 -16.31
N LEU A 274 -8.26 28.53 -16.05
CA LEU A 274 -7.40 29.51 -16.71
C LEU A 274 -6.15 29.75 -15.86
N PHE A 275 -4.97 29.54 -16.41
CA PHE A 275 -3.71 29.88 -15.75
C PHE A 275 -3.14 31.17 -16.34
N ILE A 276 -2.72 32.09 -15.48
CA ILE A 276 -2.21 33.42 -15.83
C ILE A 276 -1.27 33.92 -14.72
N ASN A 277 -0.32 34.82 -15.04
CA ASN A 277 0.44 35.53 -14.02
C ASN A 277 -0.41 36.64 -13.38
N PHE A 278 -0.69 36.54 -12.08
CA PHE A 278 -1.52 37.52 -11.37
C PHE A 278 -0.84 38.90 -11.20
N THR A 279 0.48 39.00 -11.41
CA THR A 279 1.23 40.27 -11.36
C THR A 279 1.31 40.99 -12.71
N SER A 280 0.64 40.49 -13.76
CA SER A 280 0.69 41.08 -15.10
C SER A 280 -0.32 42.22 -15.28
N GLU A 281 0.03 43.27 -16.02
CA GLU A 281 -0.86 44.41 -16.30
C GLU A 281 -2.14 44.01 -17.06
N GLN A 282 -2.14 42.85 -17.71
CA GLN A 282 -3.31 42.32 -18.43
C GLN A 282 -4.29 41.56 -17.52
N PHE A 283 -3.91 41.23 -16.27
CA PHE A 283 -4.67 40.36 -15.37
C PHE A 283 -6.14 40.78 -15.23
N ASP A 284 -6.43 42.07 -15.05
CA ASP A 284 -7.81 42.56 -14.87
C ASP A 284 -8.69 42.37 -16.12
N ALA A 285 -8.12 42.43 -17.33
CA ALA A 285 -8.84 42.16 -18.57
C ALA A 285 -9.23 40.67 -18.66
N TYR A 286 -8.29 39.77 -18.35
CA TYR A 286 -8.54 38.33 -18.27
C TYR A 286 -9.54 37.98 -17.17
N LYS A 287 -9.40 38.58 -15.98
CA LYS A 287 -10.30 38.40 -14.85
C LYS A 287 -11.74 38.76 -15.20
N THR A 288 -11.93 39.96 -15.76
CA THR A 288 -13.26 40.43 -16.20
C THR A 288 -13.85 39.50 -17.26
N LYS A 289 -13.07 39.18 -18.31
CA LYS A 289 -13.57 38.40 -19.44
C LYS A 289 -13.84 36.93 -19.10
N TYR A 290 -13.06 36.35 -18.20
CA TYR A 290 -13.27 34.99 -17.71
C TYR A 290 -14.47 34.89 -16.77
N HIS A 291 -14.76 35.93 -15.99
CA HIS A 291 -15.94 36.00 -15.13
C HIS A 291 -17.23 36.15 -15.95
N GLU A 292 -17.27 37.01 -16.97
CA GLU A 292 -18.39 37.09 -17.95
C GLU A 292 -18.72 35.71 -18.56
N VAL A 293 -17.68 34.93 -18.91
CA VAL A 293 -17.86 33.58 -19.46
C VAL A 293 -18.34 32.59 -18.39
N ALA A 294 -17.84 32.69 -17.16
CA ALA A 294 -18.28 31.85 -16.06
C ALA A 294 -19.77 32.09 -15.73
N GLU A 295 -20.24 33.33 -15.73
CA GLU A 295 -21.66 33.68 -15.58
C GLU A 295 -22.52 33.07 -16.69
N LEU A 296 -22.09 33.19 -17.96
CA LEU A 296 -22.79 32.61 -19.12
C LEU A 296 -22.98 31.09 -19.01
N TYR A 297 -22.09 30.39 -18.29
CA TYR A 297 -22.11 28.94 -18.08
C TYR A 297 -22.46 28.51 -16.65
N LYS A 298 -22.90 29.42 -15.76
CA LYS A 298 -23.41 29.11 -14.41
C LYS A 298 -24.55 28.08 -14.54
N GLY A 299 -24.44 26.97 -13.79
CA GLY A 299 -25.38 25.84 -13.85
C GLY A 299 -25.28 24.92 -15.10
N LYS A 300 -24.43 25.21 -16.10
CA LYS A 300 -24.33 24.42 -17.36
C LYS A 300 -23.29 23.31 -17.32
N ASN A 301 -23.10 22.66 -16.17
CA ASN A 301 -22.10 21.61 -15.93
C ASN A 301 -20.67 22.05 -16.37
N LEU A 302 -20.24 23.19 -15.82
CA LEU A 302 -18.86 23.69 -15.82
C LEU A 302 -18.64 24.45 -14.50
N SER A 303 -17.47 24.28 -13.90
CA SER A 303 -16.96 25.13 -12.82
C SER A 303 -15.69 25.82 -13.29
N PHE A 304 -15.52 27.11 -12.96
CA PHE A 304 -14.40 27.94 -13.42
C PHE A 304 -13.42 28.26 -12.29
N LEU A 305 -12.12 28.12 -12.59
CA LEU A 305 -11.01 28.42 -11.69
C LEU A 305 -9.97 29.25 -12.43
N MET A 306 -9.38 30.22 -11.74
CA MET A 306 -8.25 31.01 -12.23
C MET A 306 -7.04 30.76 -11.33
N GLY A 307 -5.96 30.21 -11.90
CA GLY A 307 -4.76 29.80 -11.19
C GLY A 307 -3.56 30.69 -11.49
N ASP A 308 -2.85 31.12 -10.44
CA ASP A 308 -1.57 31.80 -10.57
C ASP A 308 -0.45 30.81 -10.93
N ILE A 309 0.50 31.21 -11.79
CA ILE A 309 1.59 30.34 -12.28
C ILE A 309 2.45 29.80 -11.13
N GLU A 310 2.80 30.64 -10.15
CA GLU A 310 3.71 30.25 -9.07
C GLU A 310 3.04 29.26 -8.11
N ALA A 311 1.72 29.39 -7.90
CA ALA A 311 0.93 28.45 -7.10
C ALA A 311 0.61 27.14 -7.87
N SER A 312 0.59 27.19 -9.21
CA SER A 312 0.02 26.13 -10.05
C SER A 312 1.03 25.12 -10.62
N GLN A 313 2.30 25.16 -10.22
CA GLN A 313 3.36 24.30 -10.76
C GLN A 313 3.03 22.78 -10.72
N GLY A 314 2.33 22.32 -9.67
CA GLY A 314 1.85 20.93 -9.60
C GLY A 314 0.81 20.57 -10.68
N ALA A 315 -0.05 21.52 -11.05
CA ALA A 315 -0.99 21.36 -12.16
C ALA A 315 -0.25 21.35 -13.50
N PHE A 316 0.75 22.21 -13.70
CA PHE A 316 1.56 22.25 -14.92
C PHE A 316 2.25 20.91 -15.17
N GLN A 317 2.84 20.30 -14.13
CA GLN A 317 3.40 18.94 -14.21
C GLN A 317 2.35 17.88 -14.56
N TYR A 318 1.15 17.93 -13.96
CA TYR A 318 0.06 16.96 -14.20
C TYR A 318 -0.57 17.07 -15.60
N PHE A 319 -0.68 18.29 -16.14
CA PHE A 319 -1.21 18.54 -17.48
C PHE A 319 -0.14 18.49 -18.58
N GLY A 320 1.15 18.53 -18.24
CA GLY A 320 2.26 18.54 -19.20
C GLY A 320 2.47 19.91 -19.86
N LEU A 321 2.14 20.98 -19.14
CA LEU A 321 2.19 22.37 -19.60
C LEU A 321 3.58 22.97 -19.41
N LYS A 322 3.85 24.06 -20.11
CA LYS A 322 5.04 24.89 -19.93
C LYS A 322 4.67 26.34 -19.67
N ASP A 323 5.55 27.06 -18.98
CA ASP A 323 5.33 28.46 -18.61
C ASP A 323 5.22 29.36 -19.86
N GLU A 324 5.88 29.02 -20.97
CA GLU A 324 5.79 29.79 -22.23
C GLU A 324 4.44 29.67 -22.96
N GLN A 325 3.52 28.82 -22.46
CA GLN A 325 2.17 28.67 -23.02
C GLN A 325 1.15 29.60 -22.35
N VAL A 326 1.53 30.30 -21.28
CA VAL A 326 0.64 31.12 -20.45
C VAL A 326 0.48 32.52 -21.05
N PRO A 327 -0.73 33.12 -21.13
CA PRO A 327 -2.02 32.64 -20.61
C PRO A 327 -2.56 31.40 -21.33
N LEU A 328 -3.03 30.41 -20.57
CA LEU A 328 -3.60 29.17 -21.12
C LEU A 328 -4.86 28.74 -20.38
N ILE A 329 -5.79 28.14 -21.12
CA ILE A 329 -7.01 27.55 -20.56
C ILE A 329 -7.03 26.04 -20.77
N VAL A 330 -7.33 25.31 -19.68
CA VAL A 330 -7.55 23.86 -19.65
C VAL A 330 -9.02 23.60 -19.31
N ILE A 331 -9.68 22.69 -20.03
CA ILE A 331 -10.93 22.09 -19.57
C ILE A 331 -10.71 20.58 -19.38
N GLN A 332 -11.06 20.07 -18.21
CA GLN A 332 -11.06 18.64 -17.90
C GLN A 332 -12.49 18.15 -17.69
N THR A 333 -12.92 17.14 -18.44
CA THR A 333 -14.24 16.50 -18.27
C THR A 333 -14.20 15.48 -17.14
N ASN A 334 -15.37 15.10 -16.64
CA ASN A 334 -15.51 14.09 -15.59
C ASN A 334 -15.01 12.70 -16.02
N ASP A 335 -15.06 12.41 -17.32
CA ASP A 335 -14.52 11.19 -17.94
C ASP A 335 -12.97 11.20 -18.05
N GLY A 336 -12.34 12.31 -17.66
CA GLY A 336 -10.89 12.48 -17.64
C GLY A 336 -10.28 12.98 -18.96
N GLU A 337 -11.11 13.31 -19.97
CA GLU A 337 -10.62 13.97 -21.18
C GLU A 337 -10.17 15.40 -20.86
N LYS A 338 -9.16 15.86 -21.59
CA LYS A 338 -8.50 17.15 -21.38
C LYS A 338 -8.59 17.93 -22.68
N TYR A 339 -8.78 19.24 -22.59
CA TYR A 339 -8.85 20.17 -23.71
C TYR A 339 -7.99 21.36 -23.34
N LEU A 340 -7.09 21.77 -24.24
CA LEU A 340 -6.09 22.80 -23.97
C LEU A 340 -6.11 23.86 -25.07
N LYS A 341 -6.04 25.12 -24.67
CA LYS A 341 -5.68 26.23 -25.55
C LYS A 341 -4.55 27.05 -24.92
N PRO A 342 -3.31 26.96 -25.43
CA PRO A 342 -2.20 27.81 -25.02
C PRO A 342 -2.35 29.20 -25.66
N ASN A 343 -1.68 30.21 -25.10
CA ASN A 343 -1.63 31.58 -25.61
C ASN A 343 -3.02 32.14 -25.95
N VAL A 344 -3.98 31.96 -25.03
CA VAL A 344 -5.37 32.40 -25.21
C VAL A 344 -5.46 33.89 -24.92
N GLU A 345 -5.92 34.69 -25.88
CA GLU A 345 -6.26 36.11 -25.67
C GLU A 345 -7.66 36.26 -25.04
N PRO A 346 -7.97 37.36 -24.31
CA PRO A 346 -9.22 37.49 -23.55
C PRO A 346 -10.48 37.31 -24.39
N ASP A 347 -10.54 37.95 -25.56
CA ASP A 347 -11.69 37.88 -26.48
C ASP A 347 -11.90 36.48 -27.07
N GLN A 348 -10.87 35.63 -27.04
CA GLN A 348 -10.95 34.27 -27.57
C GLN A 348 -11.38 33.23 -26.54
N ILE A 349 -11.60 33.62 -25.28
CA ILE A 349 -12.05 32.71 -24.21
C ILE A 349 -13.50 32.29 -24.48
N ALA A 350 -14.39 33.25 -24.71
CA ALA A 350 -15.83 33.01 -24.86
C ALA A 350 -16.16 32.10 -26.06
N SER A 351 -15.50 32.35 -27.21
CA SER A 351 -15.65 31.53 -28.41
C SER A 351 -15.12 30.12 -28.20
N TRP A 352 -13.95 29.95 -27.58
CA TRP A 352 -13.37 28.62 -27.38
C TRP A 352 -14.11 27.75 -26.36
N VAL A 353 -14.62 28.34 -25.26
CA VAL A 353 -15.47 27.61 -24.31
C VAL A 353 -16.79 27.18 -24.97
N LYS A 354 -17.33 27.99 -25.88
CA LYS A 354 -18.47 27.61 -26.72
C LYS A 354 -18.12 26.47 -27.67
N ASP A 355 -17.02 26.58 -28.43
CA ASP A 355 -16.57 25.51 -29.34
C ASP A 355 -16.35 24.19 -28.60
N PHE A 356 -15.87 24.23 -27.35
CA PHE A 356 -15.75 23.05 -26.50
C PHE A 356 -17.13 22.46 -26.16
N LYS A 357 -18.10 23.28 -25.73
CA LYS A 357 -19.47 22.83 -25.41
C LYS A 357 -20.23 22.31 -26.63
N ASP A 358 -19.95 22.86 -27.80
CA ASP A 358 -20.50 22.42 -29.10
C ASP A 358 -19.78 21.15 -29.65
N GLY A 359 -18.73 20.67 -28.98
CA GLY A 359 -17.98 19.46 -29.37
C GLY A 359 -16.98 19.66 -30.52
N ASN A 360 -16.67 20.90 -30.89
CA ASN A 360 -15.80 21.26 -32.00
C ASN A 360 -14.30 21.29 -31.64
N VAL A 361 -13.96 21.36 -30.35
CA VAL A 361 -12.57 21.32 -29.88
C VAL A 361 -12.08 19.87 -29.79
N LYS A 362 -10.90 19.59 -30.34
CA LYS A 362 -10.25 18.27 -30.21
C LYS A 362 -9.69 18.07 -28.80
N ALA A 363 -9.87 16.88 -28.24
CA ALA A 363 -9.25 16.49 -26.98
C ALA A 363 -7.72 16.59 -27.07
N TYR A 364 -7.12 17.29 -26.13
CA TYR A 364 -5.68 17.42 -25.97
C TYR A 364 -5.07 16.06 -25.59
N LYS A 365 -4.11 15.63 -26.41
CA LYS A 365 -3.23 14.50 -26.13
C LYS A 365 -1.84 15.04 -25.90
N LYS A 366 -1.14 14.51 -24.89
CA LYS A 366 0.26 14.84 -24.67
C LYS A 366 1.08 14.22 -25.81
N SER A 367 1.56 15.06 -26.72
CA SER A 367 2.45 14.70 -27.83
C SER A 367 3.70 15.55 -27.79
N GLU A 368 4.82 15.00 -28.27
CA GLU A 368 5.96 15.80 -28.68
C GLU A 368 5.74 16.34 -30.12
N PRO A 369 6.44 17.40 -30.54
CA PRO A 369 6.37 17.89 -31.91
C PRO A 369 6.76 16.79 -32.91
N ILE A 370 6.06 16.74 -34.05
CA ILE A 370 6.46 15.86 -35.15
C ILE A 370 7.84 16.31 -35.65
N PRO A 371 8.87 15.43 -35.70
CA PRO A 371 10.19 15.82 -36.17
C PRO A 371 10.16 16.30 -37.63
N GLU A 372 10.86 17.40 -37.91
CA GLU A 372 10.94 18.01 -39.25
C GLU A 372 11.48 17.05 -40.31
N VAL A 373 12.38 16.15 -39.91
CA VAL A 373 12.91 15.07 -40.75
C VAL A 373 12.61 13.74 -40.06
N ASN A 374 11.75 12.94 -40.69
CA ASN A 374 11.38 11.60 -40.22
C ASN A 374 11.64 10.56 -41.33
N ASN A 375 12.84 10.62 -41.92
CA ASN A 375 13.19 9.85 -43.11
C ASN A 375 14.00 8.56 -42.84
N ASP A 376 14.44 8.37 -41.60
CA ASP A 376 15.25 7.21 -41.19
C ASP A 376 14.52 5.86 -41.31
N PRO A 377 15.26 4.72 -41.27
CA PRO A 377 14.70 3.37 -41.30
C PRO A 377 13.77 3.08 -40.11
N VAL A 378 14.04 3.70 -38.96
CA VAL A 378 13.14 3.72 -37.80
C VAL A 378 12.41 5.07 -37.83
N LYS A 379 11.08 5.03 -38.02
CA LYS A 379 10.26 6.25 -37.96
C LYS A 379 10.04 6.67 -36.51
N VAL A 380 10.26 7.95 -36.23
CA VAL A 380 9.88 8.55 -34.95
C VAL A 380 8.36 8.77 -34.96
N VAL A 381 7.68 8.24 -33.96
CA VAL A 381 6.23 8.29 -33.86
C VAL A 381 5.81 8.98 -32.58
N VAL A 382 5.08 10.09 -32.74
CA VAL A 382 4.48 10.90 -31.68
C VAL A 382 2.96 10.75 -31.73
N ALA A 383 2.24 11.12 -30.67
CA ALA A 383 0.79 10.87 -30.58
C ALA A 383 0.00 11.56 -31.72
N ASP A 384 0.51 12.66 -32.27
CA ASP A 384 -0.11 13.41 -33.37
C ASP A 384 0.09 12.77 -34.77
N ASN A 385 1.15 11.98 -35.01
CA ASN A 385 1.39 11.33 -36.31
C ASN A 385 1.18 9.80 -36.32
N LEU A 386 0.96 9.18 -35.16
CA LEU A 386 0.77 7.72 -35.05
C LEU A 386 -0.38 7.21 -35.91
N GLN A 387 -1.50 7.93 -36.02
CA GLN A 387 -2.63 7.46 -36.83
C GLN A 387 -2.24 7.24 -38.30
N ASP A 388 -1.43 8.14 -38.85
CA ASP A 388 -1.02 8.09 -40.25
C ASP A 388 0.19 7.17 -40.49
N VAL A 389 1.18 7.20 -39.59
CA VAL A 389 2.40 6.39 -39.70
C VAL A 389 2.14 4.91 -39.39
N VAL A 390 1.26 4.60 -38.44
CA VAL A 390 0.97 3.22 -38.01
C VAL A 390 -0.24 2.67 -38.73
N PHE A 391 -1.42 3.30 -38.57
CA PHE A 391 -2.70 2.69 -38.94
C PHE A 391 -3.11 2.95 -40.40
N ASN A 392 -2.78 4.11 -40.98
CA ASN A 392 -3.17 4.46 -42.35
C ASN A 392 -2.08 4.17 -43.42
N SER A 393 -0.94 3.58 -43.03
CA SER A 393 0.26 3.43 -43.89
C SER A 393 0.14 2.45 -45.08
N GLY A 394 -1.04 1.85 -45.30
CA GLY A 394 -1.32 0.93 -46.42
C GLY A 394 -0.61 -0.43 -46.35
N LYS A 395 0.13 -0.72 -45.27
CA LYS A 395 0.85 -1.97 -45.06
C LYS A 395 0.04 -2.90 -44.15
N ASN A 396 -0.35 -4.08 -44.66
CA ASN A 396 -1.11 -5.06 -43.89
C ASN A 396 -0.38 -5.47 -42.59
N GLY A 397 -1.09 -5.42 -41.46
CA GLY A 397 -0.55 -5.50 -40.09
C GLY A 397 0.11 -6.81 -39.63
N GLY A 398 0.51 -7.69 -40.55
CA GLY A 398 1.25 -8.93 -40.23
C GLY A 398 2.79 -8.75 -40.14
N HIS A 399 3.32 -7.64 -40.66
CA HIS A 399 4.77 -7.34 -40.66
C HIS A 399 5.11 -5.95 -40.11
N LEU A 400 4.24 -5.37 -39.29
CA LEU A 400 4.43 -4.08 -38.61
C LEU A 400 4.27 -4.15 -37.08
N ALA A 401 4.27 -5.34 -36.50
CA ALA A 401 4.14 -5.57 -35.04
C ALA A 401 5.43 -5.24 -34.25
N THR A 402 6.05 -4.10 -34.52
CA THR A 402 7.28 -3.63 -33.83
C THR A 402 7.35 -2.10 -33.69
N LEU A 403 6.41 -1.33 -34.26
CA LEU A 403 6.41 0.14 -34.20
C LEU A 403 5.00 0.72 -33.97
N ALA A 404 4.39 0.41 -32.83
CA ALA A 404 3.03 0.84 -32.48
C ALA A 404 2.74 0.91 -30.96
N SER A 405 3.64 1.47 -30.14
CA SER A 405 3.46 1.57 -28.67
C SER A 405 2.94 2.94 -28.15
N THR A 406 2.68 3.93 -29.03
CA THR A 406 2.40 5.33 -28.62
C THR A 406 1.01 5.89 -29.03
N ALA A 407 -0.07 5.11 -28.87
CA ALA A 407 -1.32 5.70 -28.39
C ALA A 407 -2.12 4.76 -27.49
N SER A 408 -2.45 5.26 -26.29
CA SER A 408 -3.64 4.83 -25.58
C SER A 408 -4.87 5.54 -26.14
N ILE A 409 -5.79 4.77 -26.74
CA ILE A 409 -7.21 5.13 -26.79
C ILE A 409 -7.94 4.11 -25.92
N LYS A 410 -8.47 4.56 -24.78
CA LYS A 410 -9.43 3.76 -24.00
C LYS A 410 -10.78 3.82 -24.69
N THR A 411 -11.26 2.70 -25.20
CA THR A 411 -12.70 2.52 -25.50
C THR A 411 -13.28 1.48 -24.55
N THR A 412 -14.37 1.86 -23.88
CA THR A 412 -15.14 0.97 -23.00
C THR A 412 -16.03 0.04 -23.80
N PRO A 413 -16.27 -1.21 -23.35
CA PRO A 413 -17.08 -2.16 -24.09
C PRO A 413 -18.58 -1.82 -23.98
N ARG A 414 -19.28 -1.76 -25.11
CA ARG A 414 -20.75 -1.70 -25.16
C ARG A 414 -21.29 -2.87 -25.98
N SER A 415 -22.24 -3.60 -25.41
CA SER A 415 -22.86 -4.77 -26.02
C SER A 415 -23.94 -4.41 -27.04
N ALA A 416 -23.89 -4.96 -28.25
CA ALA A 416 -25.07 -5.11 -29.12
C ALA A 416 -24.87 -6.23 -30.16
N ARG A 417 -25.93 -7.00 -30.44
CA ARG A 417 -26.03 -7.91 -31.60
C ARG A 417 -26.47 -7.12 -32.84
N ALA A 418 -25.93 -7.44 -34.02
CA ALA A 418 -26.71 -7.51 -35.27
C ALA A 418 -25.92 -8.19 -36.39
N SER A 419 -26.65 -8.78 -37.34
CA SER A 419 -26.18 -9.48 -38.54
C SER A 419 -26.17 -8.57 -39.78
N SER A 420 -25.26 -8.79 -40.75
CA SER A 420 -25.64 -9.19 -42.12
C SER A 420 -24.45 -9.25 -43.11
N SER A 421 -24.57 -10.19 -44.05
CA SER A 421 -23.82 -10.39 -45.30
C SER A 421 -23.34 -9.17 -46.09
N LEU A 422 -22.18 -9.30 -46.78
CA LEU A 422 -22.10 -9.34 -48.26
C LEU A 422 -20.67 -9.71 -48.78
N ARG A 423 -20.62 -10.29 -49.99
CA ARG A 423 -19.44 -10.66 -50.83
C ARG A 423 -19.59 -9.91 -52.18
N PRO A 424 -18.69 -10.02 -53.19
CA PRO A 424 -17.22 -10.05 -53.24
C PRO A 424 -16.67 -9.11 -54.38
N LYS A 425 -15.38 -9.17 -54.74
CA LYS A 425 -14.88 -9.27 -56.15
C LYS A 425 -13.33 -9.42 -56.27
N GLU A 426 -12.86 -9.77 -57.47
CA GLU A 426 -11.57 -10.44 -57.74
C GLU A 426 -10.62 -9.63 -58.67
N CYS A 427 -9.29 -9.78 -58.50
CA CYS A 427 -8.20 -9.87 -59.52
C CYS A 427 -8.00 -8.74 -60.60
N PRO A 428 -6.93 -8.76 -61.47
CA PRO A 428 -5.71 -9.62 -61.54
C PRO A 428 -4.33 -8.93 -61.86
N LEU A 429 -3.22 -9.63 -61.49
CA LEU A 429 -1.96 -9.97 -62.23
C LEU A 429 -0.94 -8.95 -62.85
N SER A 430 0.29 -9.50 -63.01
CA SER A 430 1.50 -9.09 -63.79
C SER A 430 2.50 -8.10 -63.15
N GLY A 431 3.84 -8.18 -63.34
CA GLY A 431 4.67 -9.27 -63.89
C GLY A 431 6.13 -8.86 -64.28
N SER A 432 7.13 -9.62 -63.80
CA SER A 432 8.50 -9.81 -64.38
C SER A 432 9.66 -8.78 -64.11
N PRO A 433 10.97 -9.19 -64.19
CA PRO A 433 12.18 -8.50 -63.66
C PRO A 433 13.11 -7.91 -64.77
N PRO A 434 14.36 -7.37 -64.53
CA PRO A 434 15.62 -8.18 -64.46
C PRO A 434 16.88 -7.49 -63.73
N ILE A 435 17.96 -8.18 -63.24
CA ILE A 435 19.34 -8.49 -63.81
C ILE A 435 20.56 -7.53 -63.52
N TRP A 436 21.69 -8.12 -63.04
CA TRP A 436 23.17 -7.76 -63.12
C TRP A 436 23.74 -6.42 -62.54
N ALA A 437 25.07 -6.19 -62.36
CA ALA A 437 26.25 -7.02 -61.98
C ALA A 437 27.53 -6.13 -61.72
N ALA A 438 28.44 -6.63 -60.86
CA ALA A 438 29.88 -6.34 -60.60
C ALA A 438 30.69 -5.14 -61.17
N SER A 439 31.60 -4.57 -60.34
CA SER A 439 33.01 -4.25 -60.69
C SER A 439 33.92 -4.01 -59.47
N GLU A 440 35.25 -4.10 -59.66
CA GLU A 440 36.33 -4.05 -58.63
C GLU A 440 37.28 -2.84 -58.87
N THR A 441 38.38 -2.50 -58.16
CA THR A 441 39.20 -3.12 -57.07
C THR A 441 40.10 -2.04 -56.42
N SER A 442 40.40 -2.03 -55.10
CA SER A 442 41.74 -1.63 -54.56
C SER A 442 41.92 -1.64 -53.01
N GLN A 443 42.73 -2.60 -52.54
CA GLN A 443 43.73 -2.62 -51.44
C GLN A 443 43.47 -2.07 -49.99
N GLU A 444 43.83 -2.96 -49.06
CA GLU A 444 43.88 -2.98 -47.56
C GLU A 444 44.97 -2.07 -46.89
N PRO A 445 45.18 -2.08 -45.54
CA PRO A 445 44.47 -2.78 -44.43
C PRO A 445 44.12 -1.94 -43.16
N LEU A 446 43.15 -2.41 -42.34
CA LEU A 446 43.31 -2.65 -40.87
C LEU A 446 42.01 -3.15 -40.19
N ASN A 447 42.19 -3.89 -39.08
CA ASN A 447 41.20 -4.37 -38.10
C ASN A 447 40.15 -5.43 -38.50
N LYS A 448 40.50 -6.70 -38.27
CA LYS A 448 39.55 -7.80 -38.08
C LYS A 448 38.93 -7.73 -36.66
N ALA A 449 37.71 -7.21 -36.52
CA ALA A 449 36.97 -7.28 -35.25
C ALA A 449 35.42 -7.32 -35.37
N SER A 450 34.85 -7.30 -36.58
CA SER A 450 33.41 -6.99 -36.78
C SER A 450 32.60 -8.07 -37.51
N LYS A 451 32.99 -9.36 -37.42
CA LYS A 451 32.36 -10.46 -38.17
C LYS A 451 31.80 -11.62 -37.33
N ILE A 452 31.66 -11.43 -36.02
CA ILE A 452 31.12 -12.45 -35.10
C ILE A 452 29.73 -12.06 -34.56
N ASP A 453 29.49 -10.77 -34.27
CA ASP A 453 28.28 -10.31 -33.57
C ASP A 453 26.97 -10.64 -34.32
N GLY A 454 26.91 -10.38 -35.63
CA GLY A 454 25.70 -10.60 -36.43
C GLY A 454 25.27 -12.07 -36.61
N LEU A 455 26.16 -13.04 -36.32
CA LEU A 455 25.81 -14.47 -36.34
C LEU A 455 25.23 -14.95 -35.01
N VAL A 456 25.60 -14.31 -33.89
CA VAL A 456 25.13 -14.66 -32.55
C VAL A 456 23.73 -14.06 -32.30
N GLU A 457 23.51 -12.79 -32.64
CA GLU A 457 22.17 -12.17 -32.54
C GLU A 457 21.13 -12.95 -33.36
N ALA A 458 21.47 -13.32 -34.60
CA ALA A 458 20.56 -14.03 -35.50
C ALA A 458 20.20 -15.45 -35.01
N GLN A 459 21.08 -16.13 -34.26
CA GLN A 459 20.76 -17.43 -33.67
C GLN A 459 19.90 -17.31 -32.40
N ILE A 460 20.15 -16.30 -31.56
CA ILE A 460 19.35 -16.05 -30.35
C ILE A 460 17.92 -15.63 -30.72
N TYR A 461 17.74 -14.76 -31.72
CA TYR A 461 16.40 -14.40 -32.22
C TYR A 461 15.63 -15.60 -32.79
N LYS A 462 16.33 -16.58 -33.38
CA LYS A 462 15.72 -17.81 -33.92
C LYS A 462 15.31 -18.81 -32.84
N ALA A 463 15.99 -18.81 -31.69
CA ALA A 463 15.64 -19.65 -30.55
C ALA A 463 14.40 -19.14 -29.80
N LEU A 464 14.29 -17.81 -29.62
CA LEU A 464 13.19 -17.17 -28.88
C LEU A 464 11.89 -17.01 -29.68
N THR A 465 11.93 -17.07 -31.02
CA THR A 465 10.73 -16.97 -31.87
C THR A 465 10.04 -18.31 -32.16
N HIS A 466 10.64 -19.45 -31.78
CA HIS A 466 10.18 -20.76 -32.24
C HIS A 466 9.14 -21.46 -31.34
N THR A 467 8.73 -20.86 -30.22
CA THR A 467 7.80 -21.44 -29.23
C THR A 467 6.34 -20.99 -29.34
N HIS A 468 5.99 -20.11 -30.30
CA HIS A 468 4.58 -19.73 -30.54
C HIS A 468 4.15 -19.75 -32.01
N SER A 469 4.01 -20.96 -32.56
CA SER A 469 2.99 -21.25 -33.58
C SER A 469 2.73 -22.75 -33.68
N LEU A 470 1.54 -23.20 -33.24
CA LEU A 470 0.64 -24.14 -33.93
C LEU A 470 -0.54 -24.54 -33.01
N ARG A 471 -1.76 -24.14 -33.38
CA ARG A 471 -3.01 -24.62 -32.75
C ARG A 471 -3.53 -25.86 -33.48
N LEU A 472 -3.70 -26.94 -32.72
CA LEU A 472 -4.82 -27.92 -32.72
C LEU A 472 -5.38 -28.54 -34.03
N GLN A 473 -5.50 -29.87 -33.96
CA GLN A 473 -6.45 -30.78 -34.63
C GLN A 473 -6.30 -31.06 -36.15
N VAL A 474 -5.91 -32.30 -36.49
CA VAL A 474 -6.79 -33.43 -36.87
C VAL A 474 -5.90 -34.58 -37.35
N LEU A 475 -5.98 -35.77 -36.72
CA LEU A 475 -5.89 -37.12 -37.32
C LEU A 475 -5.70 -38.19 -36.23
N SER A 476 -6.81 -38.64 -35.65
CA SER A 476 -6.88 -39.99 -35.08
C SER A 476 -7.34 -40.96 -36.16
N SER A 477 -6.43 -41.70 -36.80
CA SER A 477 -6.79 -42.91 -37.57
C SER A 477 -5.55 -43.69 -38.06
N MET A 478 -5.40 -44.92 -37.56
CA MET A 478 -4.84 -46.10 -38.27
C MET A 478 -3.40 -46.08 -38.82
N ALA A 479 -2.47 -46.57 -37.99
CA ALA A 479 -1.47 -47.61 -38.35
C ALA A 479 -1.01 -48.29 -37.03
N SER A 480 -1.75 -49.30 -36.53
CA SER A 480 -1.55 -50.73 -36.80
C SER A 480 -0.11 -51.18 -36.49
N THR A 481 0.17 -51.82 -35.34
CA THR A 481 0.00 -53.27 -35.06
C THR A 481 1.01 -54.12 -35.83
N LEU A 482 1.71 -55.02 -35.11
CA LEU A 482 2.94 -55.79 -35.45
C LEU A 482 4.21 -54.94 -35.18
N LEU A 483 5.11 -55.30 -34.28
CA LEU A 483 5.55 -56.65 -33.90
C LEU A 483 5.50 -56.94 -32.39
N ASN A 484 4.97 -58.12 -32.04
CA ASN A 484 5.28 -58.81 -30.80
C ASN A 484 6.57 -59.65 -30.97
N SER A 485 7.11 -60.15 -29.86
CA SER A 485 8.20 -61.13 -29.74
C SER A 485 9.63 -60.69 -30.08
N VAL A 486 10.34 -60.18 -29.06
CA VAL A 486 11.61 -60.79 -28.62
C VAL A 486 11.56 -60.93 -27.09
N ASN A 487 11.76 -62.15 -26.60
CA ASN A 487 11.88 -62.46 -25.18
C ASN A 487 13.35 -62.81 -24.90
N LEU A 488 14.03 -62.02 -24.05
CA LEU A 488 15.40 -62.32 -23.62
C LEU A 488 15.60 -62.03 -22.13
N ASN A 489 15.38 -63.07 -21.32
CA ASN A 489 15.96 -63.19 -20.00
C ASN A 489 17.50 -63.18 -20.09
N SER A 490 18.18 -62.13 -19.63
CA SER A 490 19.48 -62.25 -18.93
C SER A 490 20.07 -60.90 -18.52
N ILE A 491 19.98 -60.54 -17.23
CA ILE A 491 21.06 -59.77 -16.57
C ILE A 491 21.36 -60.45 -15.24
N LYS A 492 22.58 -61.00 -15.12
CA LYS A 492 23.11 -61.58 -13.88
C LYS A 492 23.52 -60.47 -12.93
N ALA A 493 23.32 -60.69 -11.63
CA ALA A 493 23.85 -59.82 -10.60
C ALA A 493 25.39 -59.81 -10.59
N VAL A 494 25.97 -58.63 -10.34
CA VAL A 494 27.32 -58.50 -9.78
C VAL A 494 27.16 -57.83 -8.42
N LYS A 495 27.94 -58.31 -7.45
CA LYS A 495 27.75 -58.11 -6.02
C LYS A 495 28.99 -57.42 -5.45
N TYR A 496 28.81 -56.41 -4.61
CA TYR A 496 29.80 -56.06 -3.58
C TYR A 496 29.09 -55.79 -2.26
N ASP A 497 29.67 -56.32 -1.19
CA ASP A 497 29.04 -56.46 0.13
C ASP A 497 29.41 -55.32 1.08
N TYR A 498 28.47 -54.93 1.96
CA TYR A 498 28.78 -54.34 3.28
C TYR A 498 27.85 -54.90 4.36
N VAL A 499 28.31 -56.00 4.98
CA VAL A 499 28.34 -56.29 6.44
C VAL A 499 27.60 -55.24 7.32
N SER A 500 26.62 -55.55 8.19
CA SER A 500 26.02 -56.82 8.62
C SER A 500 24.66 -56.58 9.31
N LEU A 501 23.64 -57.39 8.99
CA LEU A 501 22.77 -58.13 9.93
C LEU A 501 21.74 -58.98 9.14
N LYS A 502 21.31 -60.12 9.71
CA LYS A 502 20.74 -61.25 8.93
C LYS A 502 19.30 -61.05 8.40
N PRO A 503 18.96 -61.61 7.22
CA PRO A 503 17.62 -61.53 6.65
C PRO A 503 16.63 -62.53 7.26
N LEU A 504 15.37 -62.12 7.42
CA LEU A 504 14.24 -63.01 7.71
C LEU A 504 13.70 -63.62 6.41
N LYS A 505 13.46 -64.93 6.41
CA LYS A 505 12.88 -65.64 5.25
C LYS A 505 11.39 -65.29 5.10
N VAL A 506 10.98 -65.03 3.86
CA VAL A 506 9.57 -64.98 3.44
C VAL A 506 9.14 -66.39 3.03
N ASP A 507 7.98 -66.85 3.50
CA ASP A 507 7.35 -68.09 3.05
C ASP A 507 6.09 -67.80 2.20
N ARG A 508 5.70 -68.76 1.37
CA ARG A 508 4.90 -68.60 0.14
C ARG A 508 3.45 -68.12 0.28
N ASN A 509 2.97 -67.84 1.49
CA ASN A 509 1.62 -67.31 1.75
C ASN A 509 1.58 -65.86 2.29
N ASN A 510 2.70 -65.13 2.23
CA ASN A 510 2.80 -63.67 2.43
C ASN A 510 2.21 -63.09 3.74
N ASN A 511 2.10 -63.90 4.81
CA ASN A 511 1.63 -63.49 6.13
C ASN A 511 2.75 -63.53 7.17
N ILE A 512 3.00 -62.42 7.87
CA ILE A 512 3.92 -62.36 9.02
C ILE A 512 3.10 -62.48 10.32
N HIS A 513 3.12 -63.66 10.93
CA HIS A 513 2.61 -63.86 12.29
C HIS A 513 3.74 -63.71 13.31
N CYS A 514 3.69 -62.66 14.14
CA CYS A 514 4.53 -62.57 15.33
C CYS A 514 3.79 -63.20 16.53
N ALA A 515 4.34 -64.28 17.09
CA ALA A 515 3.69 -65.05 18.14
C ALA A 515 3.64 -64.28 19.48
N ARG A 516 2.46 -64.27 20.11
CA ARG A 516 2.29 -63.83 21.52
C ARG A 516 2.35 -65.03 22.47
N PRO A 517 3.06 -64.94 23.60
CA PRO A 517 2.72 -65.70 24.79
C PRO A 517 1.42 -65.17 25.44
N ARG A 518 0.60 -66.06 26.01
CA ARG A 518 -0.47 -65.75 26.98
C ARG A 518 0.18 -65.22 28.28
N SER A 519 -0.45 -64.56 29.26
CA SER A 519 -1.86 -64.29 29.65
C SER A 519 -1.83 -62.95 30.45
N THR A 520 -2.88 -62.14 30.67
CA THR A 520 -4.16 -62.45 31.35
C THR A 520 -5.28 -61.43 31.08
N LYS A 521 -6.53 -61.93 31.01
CA LYS A 521 -7.84 -61.28 31.37
C LYS A 521 -8.12 -59.87 30.80
N THR A 522 -8.88 -59.73 29.71
CA THR A 522 -10.35 -59.42 29.66
C THR A 522 -10.75 -58.14 30.40
N THR A 523 -11.41 -57.16 29.76
CA THR A 523 -12.79 -57.28 29.21
C THR A 523 -13.06 -56.48 27.92
N ARG A 524 -14.15 -56.84 27.22
CA ARG A 524 -14.65 -56.20 25.98
C ARG A 524 -15.24 -54.80 26.27
N ARG A 525 -15.02 -53.81 25.39
CA ARG A 525 -16.02 -52.76 25.11
C ARG A 525 -16.72 -53.08 23.80
N ARG A 526 -18.07 -52.99 23.82
CA ARG A 526 -18.93 -53.24 22.66
C ARG A 526 -18.81 -52.08 21.66
N ALA A 527 -19.01 -52.37 20.38
CA ALA A 527 -19.36 -51.33 19.41
C ALA A 527 -20.74 -50.74 19.78
N VAL A 528 -20.89 -49.42 19.62
CA VAL A 528 -22.18 -48.74 19.71
C VAL A 528 -22.37 -47.98 18.41
N THR A 529 -23.34 -48.43 17.61
CA THR A 529 -23.89 -47.67 16.49
C THR A 529 -25.00 -46.78 17.04
N ILE A 530 -24.99 -45.49 16.71
CA ILE A 530 -26.14 -44.59 16.97
C ILE A 530 -26.62 -44.03 15.63
N ARG A 531 -27.92 -44.22 15.36
CA ARG A 531 -28.64 -43.59 14.26
C ARG A 531 -29.27 -42.28 14.75
N ALA A 532 -29.55 -41.35 13.85
CA ALA A 532 -30.34 -40.16 14.16
C ALA A 532 -31.79 -40.51 14.54
N GLY A 533 -32.39 -39.73 15.44
CA GLY A 533 -33.80 -39.85 15.81
C GLY A 533 -34.26 -38.90 16.92
N GLU A 534 -35.23 -38.04 16.55
CA GLU A 534 -36.30 -37.46 17.38
C GLU A 534 -36.06 -36.31 18.38
N ASN A 535 -37.16 -35.54 18.54
CA ASN A 535 -37.26 -34.29 19.29
C ASN A 535 -37.42 -34.53 20.80
N GLY A 536 -36.80 -33.67 21.61
CA GLY A 536 -37.03 -33.59 23.06
C GLY A 536 -36.92 -32.14 23.55
N PRO A 537 -37.60 -31.77 24.66
CA PRO A 537 -37.66 -30.38 25.10
C PRO A 537 -36.30 -29.89 25.61
N ILE A 538 -35.95 -28.65 25.24
CA ILE A 538 -34.69 -28.00 25.64
C ILE A 538 -34.72 -27.77 27.16
N LYS A 539 -33.92 -28.54 27.90
CA LYS A 539 -33.65 -28.26 29.32
C LYS A 539 -32.85 -26.95 29.43
N LYS A 540 -33.35 -25.99 30.22
CA LYS A 540 -32.51 -24.93 30.79
C LYS A 540 -31.35 -25.60 31.55
N MET A 541 -30.12 -25.16 31.28
CA MET A 541 -28.95 -25.45 32.10
C MET A 541 -28.27 -24.15 32.47
N GLY A 542 -27.80 -24.09 33.71
CA GLY A 542 -27.22 -22.93 34.36
C GLY A 542 -27.31 -23.11 35.86
N MET A 543 -26.50 -24.03 36.40
CA MET A 543 -26.16 -23.99 37.82
C MET A 543 -25.25 -22.77 38.03
N SER A 544 -25.41 -22.07 39.13
CA SER A 544 -24.50 -21.00 39.54
C SER A 544 -23.13 -21.57 39.94
N ASP A 545 -22.08 -20.75 39.87
CA ASP A 545 -20.73 -21.19 40.18
C ASP A 545 -20.61 -21.75 41.61
N VAL A 546 -21.36 -21.18 42.56
CA VAL A 546 -21.47 -21.65 43.95
C VAL A 546 -22.05 -23.07 44.04
N GLU A 547 -23.07 -23.40 43.24
CA GLU A 547 -23.64 -24.75 43.17
C GLU A 547 -22.68 -25.73 42.48
N CYS A 548 -21.90 -25.25 41.51
CA CYS A 548 -20.84 -26.02 40.85
C CYS A 548 -19.70 -26.38 41.82
N GLU A 549 -19.21 -25.40 42.60
CA GLU A 549 -18.21 -25.62 43.64
C GLU A 549 -18.73 -26.56 44.74
N ALA A 550 -19.96 -26.37 45.22
CA ALA A 550 -20.59 -27.26 46.19
C ALA A 550 -20.72 -28.70 45.66
N ALA A 551 -21.07 -28.88 44.39
CA ALA A 551 -21.16 -30.20 43.75
C ALA A 551 -19.78 -30.88 43.63
N VAL A 552 -18.74 -30.13 43.26
CA VAL A 552 -17.35 -30.62 43.19
C VAL A 552 -16.81 -31.01 44.57
N VAL A 553 -17.08 -30.19 45.61
CA VAL A 553 -16.72 -30.50 47.01
C VAL A 553 -17.47 -31.74 47.52
N ALA A 554 -18.73 -31.94 47.11
CA ALA A 554 -19.51 -33.14 47.39
C ALA A 554 -19.12 -34.38 46.56
N GLY A 555 -18.10 -34.29 45.70
CA GLY A 555 -17.63 -35.38 44.83
C GLY A 555 -18.48 -35.65 43.58
N ASN A 556 -19.53 -34.84 43.36
CA ASN A 556 -20.42 -34.92 42.19
C ASN A 556 -19.96 -33.94 41.12
N ILE A 557 -18.89 -34.28 40.41
CA ILE A 557 -18.36 -33.45 39.30
C ILE A 557 -19.40 -33.43 38.16
N PRO A 558 -19.98 -32.27 37.78
CA PRO A 558 -20.92 -32.20 36.68
C PRO A 558 -20.24 -32.51 35.35
N GLU A 559 -20.95 -33.20 34.45
CA GLU A 559 -20.43 -33.57 33.14
C GLU A 559 -20.21 -32.31 32.29
N ALA A 560 -18.98 -32.13 31.78
CA ALA A 560 -18.61 -30.92 31.06
C ALA A 560 -19.52 -30.69 29.83
N PRO A 561 -19.96 -29.45 29.56
CA PRO A 561 -20.81 -29.17 28.41
C PRO A 561 -20.11 -29.60 27.11
N PRO A 562 -20.87 -30.10 26.11
CA PRO A 562 -20.29 -30.61 24.87
C PRO A 562 -19.48 -29.51 24.19
N VAL A 563 -18.18 -29.75 24.03
CA VAL A 563 -17.26 -28.82 23.37
C VAL A 563 -17.82 -28.51 21.97
N PRO A 564 -18.03 -27.24 21.59
CA PRO A 564 -18.56 -26.90 20.29
C PRO A 564 -17.66 -27.49 19.18
N PRO A 565 -18.25 -28.00 18.08
CA PRO A 565 -17.48 -28.63 17.03
C PRO A 565 -16.43 -27.65 16.51
N LYS A 566 -15.17 -28.06 16.58
CA LYS A 566 -14.04 -27.24 16.15
C LYS A 566 -14.28 -26.80 14.69
N PRO A 567 -14.26 -25.49 14.37
CA PRO A 567 -14.55 -25.03 13.02
C PRO A 567 -13.61 -25.72 12.03
N SER A 568 -14.18 -26.22 10.94
CA SER A 568 -13.43 -26.88 9.88
C SER A 568 -12.37 -25.91 9.35
N PRO A 569 -11.10 -26.34 9.21
CA PRO A 569 -10.06 -25.48 8.66
C PRO A 569 -10.45 -24.92 7.30
N PRO A 570 -10.06 -23.67 6.95
CA PRO A 570 -10.31 -23.12 5.62
C PRO A 570 -9.86 -24.07 4.51
N ALA A 571 -10.64 -24.16 3.43
CA ALA A 571 -10.25 -24.97 2.27
C ALA A 571 -8.86 -24.54 1.77
N GLY A 572 -7.94 -25.52 1.69
CA GLY A 572 -6.51 -25.31 1.44
C GLY A 572 -5.59 -25.50 2.66
N THR A 573 -6.12 -25.59 3.88
CA THR A 573 -5.28 -25.80 5.07
C THR A 573 -4.59 -27.19 5.03
N PRO A 574 -3.25 -27.28 5.21
CA PRO A 574 -2.53 -28.55 5.16
C PRO A 574 -3.06 -29.57 6.17
N ALA A 575 -3.45 -30.75 5.67
CA ALA A 575 -3.90 -31.86 6.50
C ALA A 575 -2.71 -32.55 7.19
N VAL A 576 -2.26 -32.00 8.32
CA VAL A 576 -1.19 -32.59 9.13
C VAL A 576 -1.64 -33.93 9.69
N THR A 577 -1.19 -35.02 9.09
CA THR A 577 -1.41 -36.37 9.62
C THR A 577 -0.69 -36.50 10.97
N PRO A 578 -1.40 -36.76 12.09
CA PRO A 578 -0.75 -36.88 13.39
C PRO A 578 0.23 -38.04 13.39
N LEU A 579 1.53 -37.76 13.55
CA LEU A 579 2.54 -38.80 13.73
C LEU A 579 2.15 -39.65 14.95
N PRO A 580 2.21 -41.00 14.88
CA PRO A 580 1.77 -41.91 15.96
C PRO A 580 2.76 -41.97 17.14
N LEU A 581 3.11 -40.80 17.68
CA LEU A 581 4.07 -40.61 18.78
C LEU A 581 3.41 -40.93 20.12
N ARG A 582 3.56 -42.17 20.57
CA ARG A 582 3.01 -42.66 21.87
C ARG A 582 3.47 -41.85 23.09
N LYS A 583 4.60 -41.12 23.02
CA LYS A 583 5.11 -40.19 24.05
C LYS A 583 5.91 -39.06 23.40
N ARG A 584 5.84 -37.83 23.93
CA ARG A 584 6.67 -36.68 23.52
C ARG A 584 8.15 -36.91 23.90
N PRO A 585 9.10 -37.03 22.95
CA PRO A 585 10.49 -37.37 23.25
C PRO A 585 11.28 -36.17 23.80
N ARG A 586 11.07 -35.82 25.07
CA ARG A 586 11.80 -34.72 25.75
C ARG A 586 13.32 -34.96 25.84
N ARG A 587 13.77 -36.23 25.83
CA ARG A 587 15.20 -36.61 25.95
C ARG A 587 16.06 -36.00 24.83
N ASN A 588 15.53 -35.95 23.60
CA ASN A 588 16.21 -35.42 22.42
C ASN A 588 16.54 -33.91 22.52
N ARG A 589 16.07 -33.21 23.56
CA ARG A 589 16.29 -31.76 23.76
C ARG A 589 17.14 -31.44 25.00
N ARG A 590 17.57 -32.47 25.76
CA ARG A 590 18.17 -32.35 27.10
C ARG A 590 19.50 -31.60 27.13
N SER A 591 20.32 -31.73 26.09
CA SER A 591 21.61 -31.03 25.96
C SER A 591 21.73 -30.36 24.58
N PRO A 592 22.63 -29.37 24.41
CA PRO A 592 22.95 -28.81 23.10
C PRO A 592 23.34 -29.88 22.08
N VAL A 593 24.16 -30.86 22.49
CA VAL A 593 24.61 -31.98 21.66
C VAL A 593 23.43 -32.80 21.12
N PHE A 594 22.46 -33.16 21.97
CA PHE A 594 21.27 -33.87 21.49
C PHE A 594 20.38 -32.99 20.61
N ARG A 595 20.25 -31.69 20.89
CA ARG A 595 19.50 -30.78 20.03
C ARG A 595 20.10 -30.71 18.63
N ALA A 596 21.42 -30.55 18.53
CA ALA A 596 22.14 -30.53 17.26
C ALA A 596 22.07 -31.87 16.52
N ALA A 597 22.21 -33.01 17.22
CA ALA A 597 22.16 -34.34 16.60
C ALA A 597 20.75 -34.75 16.10
N PHE A 598 19.68 -34.13 16.61
CA PHE A 598 18.30 -34.41 16.22
C PHE A 598 17.60 -33.23 15.52
N GLN A 599 18.34 -32.22 15.07
CA GLN A 599 17.76 -31.14 14.26
C GLN A 599 17.57 -31.62 12.81
N GLU A 600 16.40 -31.35 12.24
CA GLU A 600 16.05 -31.72 10.85
C GLU A 600 16.53 -30.66 9.84
N THR A 601 16.98 -29.50 10.32
CA THR A 601 17.33 -28.34 9.51
C THR A 601 18.70 -27.81 9.94
N SER A 602 19.58 -27.58 8.98
CA SER A 602 20.88 -26.93 9.17
C SER A 602 20.97 -25.67 8.30
N LEU A 603 21.59 -24.63 8.85
CA LEU A 603 21.95 -23.40 8.14
C LEU A 603 23.47 -23.35 7.97
N SER A 604 23.95 -22.85 6.83
CA SER A 604 25.37 -22.69 6.51
C SER A 604 25.62 -21.34 5.83
N PRO A 605 26.85 -20.79 5.86
CA PRO A 605 27.18 -19.54 5.17
C PRO A 605 26.87 -19.57 3.66
N SER A 606 26.98 -20.72 3.01
CA SER A 606 26.61 -20.92 1.60
C SER A 606 25.11 -20.85 1.31
N ASN A 607 24.23 -20.79 2.33
CA ASN A 607 22.83 -20.46 2.15
C ASN A 607 22.57 -18.95 2.13
N LEU A 608 23.56 -18.11 2.43
CA LEU A 608 23.38 -16.67 2.64
C LEU A 608 23.82 -15.87 1.41
N VAL A 609 23.02 -14.89 1.04
CA VAL A 609 23.34 -13.87 0.04
C VAL A 609 23.41 -12.52 0.75
N TYR A 610 24.55 -11.85 0.67
CA TYR A 610 24.80 -10.60 1.39
C TYR A 610 24.37 -9.38 0.55
N PRO A 611 23.36 -8.59 0.96
CA PRO A 611 22.92 -7.40 0.25
C PRO A 611 23.80 -6.20 0.59
N LEU A 612 24.36 -5.56 -0.42
CA LEU A 612 25.36 -4.49 -0.32
C LEU A 612 24.91 -3.25 -1.09
N PHE A 613 24.98 -2.08 -0.46
CA PHE A 613 24.67 -0.80 -1.09
C PHE A 613 25.94 -0.16 -1.65
N ILE A 614 25.88 0.40 -2.86
CA ILE A 614 27.05 0.98 -3.55
C ILE A 614 26.76 2.39 -4.10
N HIS A 615 27.78 3.24 -4.18
CA HIS A 615 27.70 4.57 -4.79
C HIS A 615 29.04 4.99 -5.44
N GLU A 616 29.02 6.07 -6.21
CA GLU A 616 30.20 6.65 -6.90
C GLU A 616 31.17 7.41 -5.97
N GLY A 617 30.84 7.56 -4.69
CA GLY A 617 31.70 8.25 -3.72
C GLY A 617 32.95 7.43 -3.37
N LYS A 618 33.97 8.12 -2.84
CA LYS A 618 35.20 7.47 -2.35
C LYS A 618 35.08 6.98 -0.91
N GLU A 619 34.24 7.62 -0.11
CA GLU A 619 34.06 7.36 1.32
C GLU A 619 32.76 6.60 1.56
N ASP A 620 32.81 5.61 2.45
CA ASP A 620 31.65 4.82 2.83
C ASP A 620 30.72 5.64 3.75
N THR A 621 29.42 5.67 3.45
CA THR A 621 28.45 6.47 4.20
C THR A 621 27.47 5.59 4.99
N PRO A 622 27.27 5.80 6.30
CA PRO A 622 26.38 4.97 7.10
C PRO A 622 24.89 5.18 6.71
N ILE A 623 24.09 4.12 6.84
CA ILE A 623 22.65 4.14 6.55
C ILE A 623 21.88 4.23 7.88
N GLY A 624 21.35 5.42 8.19
CA GLY A 624 20.69 5.69 9.48
C GLY A 624 19.56 4.71 9.83
N ALA A 625 18.66 4.44 8.87
CA ALA A 625 17.55 3.49 9.06
C ALA A 625 17.98 2.01 9.17
N MET A 626 19.24 1.68 8.92
CA MET A 626 19.77 0.32 8.93
C MET A 626 21.11 0.28 9.69
N PRO A 627 21.08 0.29 11.04
CA PRO A 627 22.29 0.33 11.86
C PRO A 627 23.29 -0.78 11.49
N GLY A 628 24.55 -0.40 11.28
CA GLY A 628 25.62 -1.30 10.84
C GLY A 628 25.70 -1.54 9.33
N CYS A 629 24.76 -1.03 8.53
CA CYS A 629 24.86 -1.03 7.06
C CYS A 629 25.40 0.30 6.54
N TYR A 630 26.15 0.24 5.44
CA TYR A 630 26.79 1.38 4.79
C TYR A 630 26.49 1.36 3.28
N ARG A 631 26.42 2.54 2.66
CA ARG A 631 26.61 2.70 1.22
C ARG A 631 28.11 2.76 0.99
N LEU A 632 28.63 1.83 0.21
CA LEU A 632 30.06 1.61 0.03
C LEU A 632 30.57 2.26 -1.25
N GLY A 633 31.77 2.84 -1.20
CA GLY A 633 32.50 3.29 -2.37
C GLY A 633 32.93 2.08 -3.22
N TRP A 634 32.43 1.99 -4.45
CA TRP A 634 32.51 0.76 -5.26
C TRP A 634 33.93 0.24 -5.55
N ARG A 635 34.93 1.12 -5.50
CA ARG A 635 36.35 0.79 -5.76
C ARG A 635 37.11 0.24 -4.55
N HIS A 636 36.71 0.59 -3.33
CA HIS A 636 37.50 0.35 -2.12
C HIS A 636 36.67 -0.34 -1.04
N GLY A 637 35.75 0.37 -0.37
CA GLY A 637 34.94 -0.18 0.72
C GLY A 637 34.18 -1.44 0.32
N LEU A 638 33.61 -1.47 -0.89
CA LEU A 638 32.94 -2.66 -1.42
C LEU A 638 33.88 -3.86 -1.57
N VAL A 639 35.07 -3.65 -2.12
CA VAL A 639 36.03 -4.72 -2.43
C VAL A 639 36.61 -5.33 -1.15
N GLU A 640 36.77 -4.52 -0.11
CA GLU A 640 37.13 -4.94 1.24
C GLU A 640 35.99 -5.72 1.91
N GLU A 641 34.77 -5.21 1.86
CA GLU A 641 33.61 -5.85 2.52
C GLU A 641 33.23 -7.19 1.87
N VAL A 642 33.37 -7.30 0.54
CA VAL A 642 33.25 -8.58 -0.17
C VAL A 642 34.38 -9.56 0.21
N SER A 643 35.60 -9.07 0.49
CA SER A 643 36.68 -9.94 1.00
C SER A 643 36.27 -10.58 2.33
N LYS A 644 35.86 -9.75 3.31
CA LYS A 644 35.42 -10.21 4.63
C LYS A 644 34.27 -11.20 4.55
N ALA A 645 33.36 -11.03 3.58
CA ALA A 645 32.25 -11.96 3.34
C ALA A 645 32.73 -13.34 2.87
N ARG A 646 33.69 -13.37 1.94
CA ARG A 646 34.27 -14.63 1.45
C ARG A 646 35.07 -15.36 2.53
N ASP A 647 35.80 -14.63 3.39
CA ASP A 647 36.57 -15.21 4.51
C ASP A 647 35.67 -16.04 5.46
N VAL A 648 34.44 -15.56 5.73
CA VAL A 648 33.45 -16.30 6.54
C VAL A 648 32.58 -17.28 5.74
N GLY A 649 32.86 -17.46 4.44
CA GLY A 649 32.21 -18.43 3.55
C GLY A 649 30.95 -17.95 2.83
N VAL A 650 30.65 -16.64 2.84
CA VAL A 650 29.54 -16.02 2.09
C VAL A 650 30.03 -15.61 0.71
N ASN A 651 29.97 -16.54 -0.25
CA ASN A 651 30.42 -16.34 -1.64
C ASN A 651 29.29 -15.82 -2.57
N SER A 652 28.27 -15.17 -2.01
CA SER A 652 27.13 -14.67 -2.78
C SER A 652 26.68 -13.31 -2.28
N ILE A 653 26.49 -12.36 -3.21
CA ILE A 653 26.10 -10.99 -2.91
C ILE A 653 24.95 -10.51 -3.80
N VAL A 654 24.25 -9.45 -3.39
CA VAL A 654 23.33 -8.68 -4.25
C VAL A 654 23.63 -7.19 -4.11
N LEU A 655 23.74 -6.49 -5.25
CA LEU A 655 24.13 -5.08 -5.29
C LEU A 655 22.93 -4.14 -5.40
N PHE A 656 22.91 -3.10 -4.56
CA PHE A 656 21.91 -2.03 -4.57
C PHE A 656 22.56 -0.67 -4.88
N PRO A 657 22.44 -0.16 -6.12
CA PRO A 657 23.10 1.07 -6.52
C PRO A 657 22.33 2.32 -6.07
N LYS A 658 23.01 3.19 -5.32
CA LYS A 658 22.62 4.59 -5.15
C LYS A 658 23.18 5.41 -6.33
N VAL A 659 22.44 5.36 -7.44
CA VAL A 659 22.70 6.18 -8.64
C VAL A 659 22.46 7.66 -8.31
N PRO A 660 23.32 8.61 -8.77
CA PRO A 660 23.07 10.05 -8.69
C PRO A 660 21.72 10.45 -9.27
N ASP A 661 21.00 11.34 -8.59
CA ASP A 661 19.61 11.66 -8.96
C ASP A 661 19.46 12.32 -10.35
N ALA A 662 20.51 12.94 -10.88
CA ALA A 662 20.56 13.48 -12.24
C ALA A 662 20.62 12.41 -13.35
N LEU A 663 21.06 11.18 -13.04
CA LEU A 663 21.12 10.05 -13.98
C LEU A 663 19.86 9.16 -13.93
N LYS A 664 18.88 9.50 -13.06
CA LYS A 664 17.61 8.78 -12.94
C LYS A 664 16.60 9.31 -13.96
N THR A 665 16.74 8.89 -15.23
CA THR A 665 15.78 9.19 -16.29
C THR A 665 14.49 8.37 -16.14
N SER A 666 13.40 8.81 -16.76
CA SER A 666 12.10 8.11 -16.74
C SER A 666 12.11 6.78 -17.49
N THR A 667 13.05 6.60 -18.42
CA THR A 667 13.31 5.36 -19.17
C THR A 667 14.32 4.45 -18.49
N GLY A 668 14.99 4.92 -17.43
CA GLY A 668 15.95 4.15 -16.66
C GLY A 668 17.29 3.91 -17.35
N ASP A 669 17.78 4.86 -18.16
CA ASP A 669 18.88 4.62 -19.12
C ASP A 669 20.19 4.20 -18.45
N GLU A 670 20.47 4.74 -17.26
CA GLU A 670 21.64 4.37 -16.45
C GLU A 670 21.62 2.89 -15.99
N ALA A 671 20.47 2.20 -16.05
CA ALA A 671 20.38 0.78 -15.70
C ALA A 671 21.03 -0.14 -16.75
N TYR A 672 21.08 0.29 -18.01
CA TYR A 672 21.69 -0.44 -19.13
C TYR A 672 22.93 0.24 -19.73
N ASN A 673 23.41 1.33 -19.11
CA ASN A 673 24.68 1.96 -19.45
C ASN A 673 25.85 1.01 -19.15
N GLU A 674 26.56 0.54 -20.18
CA GLU A 674 27.73 -0.36 -20.06
C GLU A 674 28.88 0.22 -19.21
N ASN A 675 28.93 1.54 -19.08
CA ASN A 675 29.89 2.28 -18.25
C ASN A 675 29.28 2.76 -16.93
N GLY A 676 28.05 2.39 -16.61
CA GLY A 676 27.35 2.76 -15.39
C GLY A 676 27.92 2.09 -14.14
N LEU A 677 27.44 2.53 -12.97
CA LEU A 677 27.95 2.10 -11.66
C LEU A 677 27.95 0.56 -11.50
N VAL A 678 26.82 -0.09 -11.81
CA VAL A 678 26.68 -1.55 -11.63
C VAL A 678 27.61 -2.33 -12.56
N PRO A 679 27.61 -2.13 -13.90
CA PRO A 679 28.54 -2.82 -14.80
C PRO A 679 30.02 -2.67 -14.44
N ARG A 680 30.48 -1.47 -14.08
CA ARG A 680 31.88 -1.26 -13.65
C ARG A 680 32.21 -2.00 -12.35
N THR A 681 31.26 -2.03 -11.41
CA THR A 681 31.39 -2.74 -10.14
C THR A 681 31.48 -4.25 -10.35
N ILE A 682 30.64 -4.81 -11.25
CA ILE A 682 30.64 -6.24 -11.57
C ILE A 682 31.98 -6.67 -12.16
N ARG A 683 32.49 -5.95 -13.17
CA ARG A 683 33.80 -6.23 -13.78
C ARG A 683 34.90 -6.26 -12.70
N LEU A 684 35.00 -5.22 -11.89
CA LEU A 684 35.98 -5.13 -10.79
C LEU A 684 35.90 -6.31 -9.81
N LEU A 685 34.69 -6.72 -9.43
CA LEU A 685 34.50 -7.85 -8.51
C LEU A 685 34.81 -9.20 -9.16
N LYS A 686 34.47 -9.40 -10.44
CA LYS A 686 34.74 -10.64 -11.18
C LYS A 686 36.22 -10.78 -11.56
N ASP A 687 36.90 -9.69 -11.89
CA ASP A 687 38.35 -9.66 -12.11
C ASP A 687 39.12 -10.09 -10.86
N LYS A 688 38.63 -9.74 -9.66
CA LYS A 688 39.27 -10.06 -8.39
C LYS A 688 38.81 -11.39 -7.77
N TYR A 689 37.53 -11.73 -7.92
CA TYR A 689 36.88 -12.91 -7.34
C TYR A 689 36.00 -13.61 -8.40
N PRO A 690 36.58 -14.38 -9.33
CA PRO A 690 35.83 -14.99 -10.44
C PRO A 690 34.69 -15.91 -9.99
N ASP A 691 34.87 -16.59 -8.86
CA ASP A 691 33.93 -17.53 -8.23
C ASP A 691 32.81 -16.86 -7.41
N LEU A 692 32.83 -15.54 -7.25
CA LEU A 692 31.78 -14.80 -6.54
C LEU A 692 30.46 -14.84 -7.33
N VAL A 693 29.37 -15.22 -6.65
CA VAL A 693 28.02 -15.15 -7.24
C VAL A 693 27.43 -13.77 -6.98
N CYS A 694 27.13 -13.04 -8.05
CA CYS A 694 26.46 -11.75 -7.98
C CYS A 694 25.01 -11.87 -8.46
N PHE A 695 24.07 -11.58 -7.58
CA PHE A 695 22.65 -11.47 -7.87
C PHE A 695 22.26 -10.01 -8.15
N PHE A 696 21.18 -9.81 -8.90
CA PHE A 696 20.66 -8.50 -9.28
C PHE A 696 19.15 -8.44 -9.18
N PHE A 697 18.64 -7.25 -8.88
CA PHE A 697 17.22 -6.94 -8.98
C PHE A 697 16.99 -5.97 -10.14
N PHE A 698 16.10 -6.34 -11.05
CA PHE A 698 15.54 -5.41 -12.02
C PHE A 698 14.67 -4.37 -11.30
N LEU A 699 14.89 -3.09 -11.58
CA LEU A 699 14.40 -1.98 -10.74
C LEU A 699 13.58 -1.01 -11.59
N LEU A 700 12.26 -1.21 -11.59
CA LEU A 700 11.34 -0.35 -12.33
C LEU A 700 11.10 0.98 -11.62
N TYR A 701 11.39 2.07 -12.33
CA TYR A 701 10.95 3.44 -12.02
C TYR A 701 9.99 3.91 -13.12
N GLY A 702 8.69 3.59 -12.98
CA GLY A 702 7.70 4.02 -13.96
C GLY A 702 6.34 3.36 -13.77
N VAL A 703 5.36 3.82 -14.56
CA VAL A 703 4.12 3.08 -14.81
C VAL A 703 4.48 1.87 -15.66
N ILE A 704 4.04 0.67 -15.27
CA ILE A 704 4.26 -0.55 -16.05
C ILE A 704 3.40 -0.45 -17.32
N MET A 705 3.99 0.04 -18.41
CA MET A 705 3.49 -0.21 -19.76
C MET A 705 4.14 -1.52 -20.23
N ASN A 706 3.35 -2.57 -20.40
CA ASN A 706 3.82 -3.95 -20.61
C ASN A 706 4.73 -4.13 -21.85
N ASP A 707 4.82 -3.16 -22.75
CA ASP A 707 5.66 -3.24 -23.95
C ASP A 707 7.00 -2.50 -23.77
N GLU A 708 6.98 -1.18 -23.55
CA GLU A 708 8.19 -0.35 -23.44
C GLU A 708 9.02 -0.68 -22.19
N THR A 709 8.35 -1.04 -21.09
CA THR A 709 9.02 -1.41 -19.85
C THR A 709 9.81 -2.71 -20.03
N VAL A 710 9.22 -3.69 -20.72
CA VAL A 710 9.87 -4.96 -21.06
C VAL A 710 11.05 -4.73 -22.00
N HIS A 711 10.95 -3.81 -22.96
CA HIS A 711 12.08 -3.47 -23.83
C HIS A 711 13.28 -2.90 -23.06
N GLN A 712 13.06 -2.03 -22.06
CA GLN A 712 14.15 -1.53 -21.20
C GLN A 712 14.71 -2.60 -20.26
N LEU A 713 13.86 -3.50 -19.75
CA LEU A 713 14.30 -4.69 -19.00
C LEU A 713 15.18 -5.62 -19.86
N CYS A 714 14.82 -5.85 -21.13
CA CYS A 714 15.64 -6.60 -22.07
C CYS A 714 16.99 -5.92 -22.31
N LYS A 715 17.03 -4.59 -22.50
CA LYS A 715 18.29 -3.83 -22.61
C LYS A 715 19.15 -3.97 -21.36
N GLN A 716 18.57 -3.82 -20.17
CA GLN A 716 19.28 -4.03 -18.91
C GLN A 716 19.81 -5.46 -18.79
N ALA A 717 18.99 -6.47 -19.10
CA ALA A 717 19.38 -7.86 -19.04
C ALA A 717 20.52 -8.18 -20.03
N VAL A 718 20.45 -7.68 -21.27
CA VAL A 718 21.52 -7.84 -22.28
C VAL A 718 22.78 -7.11 -21.86
N ALA A 719 22.71 -5.83 -21.48
CA ALA A 719 23.86 -5.05 -21.03
C ALA A 719 24.56 -5.68 -19.81
N GLN A 720 23.82 -6.36 -18.94
CA GLN A 720 24.38 -7.11 -17.82
C GLN A 720 24.92 -8.49 -18.27
N LEU A 721 24.20 -9.24 -19.11
CA LEU A 721 24.64 -10.53 -19.65
C LEU A 721 25.94 -10.42 -20.46
N LEU A 722 26.13 -9.34 -21.22
CA LEU A 722 27.36 -9.05 -21.97
C LEU A 722 28.61 -8.97 -21.06
N LEU A 723 28.44 -8.63 -19.78
CA LEU A 723 29.52 -8.63 -18.76
C LEU A 723 29.89 -10.04 -18.29
N PHE A 724 28.99 -11.01 -18.46
CA PHE A 724 29.13 -12.40 -18.00
C PHE A 724 29.44 -13.39 -19.13
N ILE A 725 29.71 -12.92 -20.36
CA ILE A 725 30.07 -13.78 -21.51
C ILE A 725 31.39 -14.54 -21.30
N HIS A 726 32.18 -14.18 -20.28
CA HIS A 726 33.16 -15.09 -19.68
C HIS A 726 32.78 -15.39 -18.22
N ILE A 727 32.52 -16.68 -17.94
CA ILE A 727 32.29 -17.33 -16.63
C ILE A 727 30.83 -17.30 -16.11
N ASP A 728 30.17 -18.45 -16.30
CA ASP A 728 28.88 -18.96 -15.78
C ASP A 728 27.65 -18.03 -15.76
N LEU A 729 26.55 -18.52 -16.35
CA LEU A 729 25.24 -17.87 -16.30
C LEU A 729 24.80 -17.64 -14.85
N SER A 730 24.67 -16.37 -14.48
CA SER A 730 24.05 -15.97 -13.22
C SER A 730 22.56 -16.32 -13.24
N SER A 731 22.15 -17.21 -12.32
CA SER A 731 20.77 -17.68 -12.17
C SER A 731 19.80 -16.51 -12.00
N LYS A 732 18.75 -16.45 -12.82
CA LYS A 732 17.75 -15.38 -12.76
C LYS A 732 16.85 -15.58 -11.54
N LEU A 733 16.93 -14.66 -10.57
CA LEU A 733 15.81 -14.46 -9.64
C LEU A 733 14.74 -13.61 -10.34
N ASN A 734 13.79 -14.28 -11.00
CA ASN A 734 12.49 -13.66 -11.22
C ASN A 734 11.78 -13.57 -9.86
N SER A 735 11.03 -12.49 -9.60
CA SER A 735 10.49 -12.24 -8.26
C SER A 735 9.22 -11.42 -8.25
N TYR A 736 8.14 -12.05 -8.72
CA TYR A 736 6.79 -11.47 -8.71
C TYR A 736 6.04 -11.70 -7.39
N LEU A 737 6.49 -12.65 -6.56
CA LEU A 737 6.10 -12.86 -5.15
C LEU A 737 6.58 -11.73 -4.21
N ARG A 738 6.15 -10.51 -4.53
CA ARG A 738 6.44 -9.26 -3.84
C ARG A 738 5.17 -8.77 -3.16
N TYR A 739 5.01 -9.11 -1.89
CA TYR A 739 3.87 -8.62 -1.12
C TYR A 739 3.93 -7.11 -0.84
N ALA A 740 2.78 -6.45 -0.80
CA ALA A 740 2.56 -5.02 -0.56
C ALA A 740 2.79 -4.65 0.92
N SER A 741 4.00 -4.92 1.42
CA SER A 741 4.33 -4.89 2.84
C SER A 741 4.99 -3.58 3.31
N SER A 742 4.71 -3.21 4.56
CA SER A 742 5.37 -2.09 5.26
C SER A 742 6.84 -2.35 5.61
N PHE A 743 7.31 -3.62 5.62
CA PHE A 743 8.70 -3.96 5.97
C PHE A 743 9.76 -3.44 4.98
N TYR A 744 9.38 -2.87 3.83
CA TYR A 744 10.31 -2.21 2.91
C TYR A 744 10.75 -0.80 3.34
N GLY A 745 10.21 -0.22 4.43
CA GLY A 745 10.45 1.17 4.83
C GLY A 745 11.94 1.58 4.82
N PRO A 746 12.81 0.97 5.65
CA PRO A 746 14.21 1.37 5.76
C PRO A 746 15.03 1.28 4.44
N PHE A 747 14.71 0.33 3.56
CA PHE A 747 15.34 0.21 2.24
C PHE A 747 15.03 1.39 1.32
N ARG A 748 13.82 1.95 1.42
CA ARG A 748 13.42 3.10 0.60
C ARG A 748 14.22 4.35 0.98
N GLU A 749 14.49 4.52 2.27
CA GLU A 749 15.36 5.57 2.82
C GLU A 749 16.82 5.34 2.40
N ALA A 750 17.35 4.11 2.53
CA ALA A 750 18.74 3.78 2.17
C ALA A 750 19.16 4.19 0.75
N LEU A 751 18.23 4.11 -0.22
CA LEU A 751 18.46 4.49 -1.63
C LEU A 751 17.98 5.91 -2.01
N ASP A 752 17.34 6.62 -1.08
CA ASP A 752 16.45 7.78 -1.33
C ASP A 752 15.53 7.49 -2.53
N SER A 753 14.79 6.38 -2.42
CA SER A 753 13.93 5.80 -3.47
C SER A 753 12.43 5.82 -3.08
N ASN A 754 12.07 6.68 -2.11
CA ASN A 754 10.68 7.00 -1.81
C ASN A 754 9.95 7.41 -3.10
N PRO A 755 8.70 6.93 -3.31
CA PRO A 755 7.95 7.30 -4.51
C PRO A 755 7.76 8.81 -4.55
N ARG A 756 8.29 9.45 -5.61
CA ARG A 756 8.08 10.89 -5.88
C ARG A 756 6.61 11.19 -6.24
N PHE A 757 5.86 10.16 -6.69
CA PHE A 757 4.42 10.20 -6.96
C PHE A 757 3.84 8.76 -6.87
N GLY A 758 2.57 8.62 -6.48
CA GLY A 758 1.82 7.35 -6.45
C GLY A 758 2.19 6.37 -5.33
N ASP A 759 1.42 5.28 -5.21
CA ASP A 759 1.72 4.15 -4.30
C ASP A 759 2.37 2.99 -5.08
N LYS A 760 3.44 2.41 -4.52
CA LYS A 760 4.15 1.24 -5.09
C LYS A 760 3.41 -0.09 -4.88
N LYS A 761 2.25 -0.10 -4.21
CA LYS A 761 1.44 -1.30 -4.01
C LYS A 761 0.74 -1.82 -5.28
N THR A 762 0.63 -1.01 -6.33
CA THR A 762 -0.14 -1.34 -7.55
C THR A 762 0.34 -2.56 -8.35
N TYR A 763 1.58 -3.02 -8.10
CA TYR A 763 2.17 -4.23 -8.69
C TYR A 763 2.64 -5.22 -7.62
N GLN A 764 2.12 -5.09 -6.38
CA GLN A 764 2.55 -5.91 -5.24
C GLN A 764 1.35 -6.66 -4.67
N MET A 765 1.49 -7.97 -4.48
CA MET A 765 0.42 -8.83 -3.98
C MET A 765 -0.12 -8.36 -2.63
N ASN A 766 -1.42 -8.49 -2.39
CA ASN A 766 -1.99 -8.12 -1.09
C ASN A 766 -1.46 -9.07 0.03
N PRO A 767 -0.93 -8.58 1.16
CA PRO A 767 -0.51 -9.40 2.31
C PRO A 767 -1.52 -10.45 2.78
N ALA A 768 -2.82 -10.23 2.56
CA ALA A 768 -3.88 -11.20 2.90
C ALA A 768 -4.02 -12.38 1.92
N ASN A 769 -3.38 -12.32 0.74
CA ASN A 769 -3.61 -13.25 -0.35
C ASN A 769 -2.58 -14.39 -0.38
N TYR A 770 -2.90 -15.52 0.27
CA TYR A 770 -2.08 -16.73 0.18
C TYR A 770 -2.28 -17.52 -1.14
N ARG A 771 -3.49 -17.49 -1.72
CA ARG A 771 -3.83 -18.30 -2.92
C ARG A 771 -3.19 -17.78 -4.20
N GLU A 772 -3.09 -16.46 -4.30
CA GLU A 772 -2.47 -15.72 -5.40
C GLU A 772 -1.02 -16.18 -5.59
N ALA A 773 -0.30 -16.50 -4.50
CA ALA A 773 1.08 -16.98 -4.55
C ALA A 773 1.30 -18.19 -5.47
N LEU A 774 0.36 -19.14 -5.51
CA LEU A 774 0.45 -20.32 -6.37
C LEU A 774 0.11 -20.04 -7.84
N ILE A 775 -0.52 -18.90 -8.14
CA ILE A 775 -0.79 -18.44 -9.50
C ILE A 775 0.46 -17.75 -10.01
N GLU A 776 0.92 -16.70 -9.31
CA GLU A 776 2.17 -15.98 -9.63
C GLU A 776 3.37 -16.92 -9.78
N THR A 777 3.50 -17.93 -8.91
CA THR A 777 4.58 -18.95 -9.03
C THR A 777 4.54 -19.73 -10.33
N ARG A 778 3.36 -20.07 -10.84
CA ARG A 778 3.22 -20.86 -12.07
C ARG A 778 3.47 -20.02 -13.30
N GLU A 779 3.08 -18.75 -13.26
CA GLU A 779 3.44 -17.79 -14.31
C GLU A 779 4.97 -17.59 -14.30
N ASP A 780 5.61 -17.36 -13.14
CA ASP A 780 7.08 -17.28 -12.96
C ASP A 780 7.81 -18.53 -13.50
N GLU A 781 7.32 -19.73 -13.19
CA GLU A 781 7.82 -21.01 -13.74
C GLU A 781 7.66 -21.08 -15.27
N SER A 782 6.54 -20.61 -15.82
CA SER A 782 6.27 -20.62 -17.26
C SER A 782 7.08 -19.56 -18.04
N GLU A 783 7.41 -18.43 -17.40
CA GLU A 783 8.34 -17.40 -17.90
C GLU A 783 9.81 -17.85 -17.84
N GLY A 784 10.09 -18.99 -17.18
CA GLY A 784 11.43 -19.57 -17.08
C GLY A 784 12.27 -19.01 -15.94
N ALA A 785 11.66 -18.78 -14.77
CA ALA A 785 12.41 -18.51 -13.53
C ALA A 785 13.28 -19.71 -13.11
N ASP A 786 14.56 -19.46 -12.80
CA ASP A 786 15.46 -20.49 -12.26
C ASP A 786 15.29 -20.68 -10.74
N ILE A 787 14.88 -19.60 -10.05
CA ILE A 787 14.78 -19.51 -8.58
C ILE A 787 13.57 -18.64 -8.24
N LEU A 788 12.69 -19.14 -7.37
CA LEU A 788 11.51 -18.40 -6.87
C LEU A 788 11.87 -17.58 -5.63
N LEU A 789 11.54 -16.29 -5.58
CA LEU A 789 11.85 -15.43 -4.43
C LEU A 789 10.62 -14.94 -3.68
N VAL A 790 10.50 -15.31 -2.40
CA VAL A 790 9.52 -14.70 -1.47
C VAL A 790 10.12 -13.48 -0.75
N LYS A 791 9.42 -12.34 -0.83
CA LYS A 791 9.81 -11.09 -0.14
C LYS A 791 8.57 -10.29 0.33
N PRO A 792 8.49 -9.84 1.60
CA PRO A 792 9.36 -10.15 2.76
C PRO A 792 9.49 -11.63 3.12
N GLY A 793 10.44 -11.99 3.99
CA GLY A 793 10.73 -13.37 4.36
C GLY A 793 9.99 -13.84 5.61
N LEU A 794 10.35 -13.28 6.77
CA LEU A 794 9.87 -13.73 8.09
C LEU A 794 8.35 -13.71 8.28
N PRO A 795 7.57 -12.74 7.74
CA PRO A 795 6.11 -12.78 7.89
C PRO A 795 5.40 -13.71 6.89
N TYR A 796 6.12 -14.35 5.95
CA TYR A 796 5.55 -15.20 4.90
C TYR A 796 6.15 -16.62 4.90
N LEU A 797 6.51 -17.16 6.08
CA LEU A 797 7.04 -18.53 6.25
C LEU A 797 6.08 -19.61 5.75
N ASP A 798 4.78 -19.36 5.85
CA ASP A 798 3.70 -20.18 5.31
C ASP A 798 3.71 -20.18 3.77
N ILE A 799 3.99 -19.04 3.13
CA ILE A 799 4.13 -18.95 1.67
C ILE A 799 5.38 -19.68 1.20
N ILE A 800 6.56 -19.48 1.80
CA ILE A 800 7.77 -20.23 1.37
C ILE A 800 7.58 -21.75 1.57
N ARG A 801 6.81 -22.17 2.59
CA ARG A 801 6.39 -23.57 2.75
C ARG A 801 5.42 -24.01 1.65
N LEU A 802 4.40 -23.21 1.36
CA LEU A 802 3.44 -23.47 0.28
C LEU A 802 4.15 -23.66 -1.07
N LEU A 803 5.14 -22.81 -1.38
CA LEU A 803 5.96 -22.97 -2.58
C LEU A 803 6.80 -24.25 -2.52
N ARG A 804 7.45 -24.54 -1.38
CA ARG A 804 8.30 -25.73 -1.23
C ARG A 804 7.56 -27.05 -1.41
N ASP A 805 6.27 -27.05 -1.10
CA ASP A 805 5.40 -28.22 -1.24
C ASP A 805 4.73 -28.32 -2.63
N ASN A 806 4.80 -27.27 -3.48
CA ASN A 806 4.10 -27.20 -4.78
C ASN A 806 4.99 -26.92 -6.00
N SER A 807 6.21 -26.40 -5.82
CA SER A 807 7.18 -26.10 -6.89
C SER A 807 8.38 -27.05 -6.84
N PRO A 808 8.93 -27.48 -7.99
CA PRO A 808 10.20 -28.18 -8.07
C PRO A 808 11.43 -27.26 -7.99
N LEU A 809 11.26 -25.94 -8.07
CA LEU A 809 12.37 -24.98 -8.16
C LEU A 809 13.02 -24.69 -6.79
N PRO A 810 14.30 -24.27 -6.77
CA PRO A 810 14.94 -23.69 -5.59
C PRO A 810 14.19 -22.44 -5.11
N ILE A 811 14.05 -22.30 -3.79
CA ILE A 811 13.35 -21.16 -3.20
C ILE A 811 14.35 -20.24 -2.51
N ALA A 812 14.36 -18.98 -2.91
CA ALA A 812 14.99 -17.90 -2.19
C ALA A 812 13.99 -17.20 -1.26
N ALA A 813 14.48 -16.69 -0.13
CA ALA A 813 13.73 -15.82 0.76
C ALA A 813 14.54 -14.58 1.10
N TYR A 814 13.90 -13.41 1.10
CA TYR A 814 14.58 -12.15 1.43
C TYR A 814 14.06 -11.61 2.77
N GLN A 815 14.91 -11.68 3.80
CA GLN A 815 14.75 -10.92 5.03
C GLN A 815 15.00 -9.43 4.73
N VAL A 816 13.92 -8.68 4.49
CA VAL A 816 14.04 -7.30 4.00
C VAL A 816 14.47 -6.34 5.12
N SER A 817 14.81 -5.11 4.73
CA SER A 817 15.38 -4.10 5.62
C SER A 817 14.60 -3.84 6.91
N GLY A 818 13.26 -3.86 6.88
CA GLY A 818 12.43 -3.66 8.06
C GLY A 818 12.50 -4.83 9.05
N GLU A 819 12.65 -6.06 8.56
CA GLU A 819 12.89 -7.24 9.40
C GLU A 819 14.26 -7.13 10.09
N TYR A 820 15.28 -6.71 9.34
CA TYR A 820 16.64 -6.43 9.85
C TYR A 820 16.63 -5.34 10.93
N SER A 821 16.11 -4.14 10.59
CA SER A 821 16.09 -2.99 11.50
C SER A 821 15.25 -3.23 12.75
N MET A 822 14.19 -4.06 12.67
CA MET A 822 13.40 -4.47 13.84
C MET A 822 14.23 -5.32 14.81
N ILE A 823 14.97 -6.32 14.31
CA ILE A 823 15.84 -7.16 15.15
C ILE A 823 16.99 -6.32 15.73
N LYS A 824 17.65 -5.48 14.91
CA LYS A 824 18.69 -4.55 15.38
C LYS A 824 18.17 -3.59 16.47
N ALA A 825 17.01 -2.98 16.27
CA ALA A 825 16.41 -2.07 17.26
C ALA A 825 16.10 -2.79 18.57
N GLY A 826 15.50 -3.99 18.51
CA GLY A 826 15.24 -4.80 19.70
C GLY A 826 16.52 -5.21 20.45
N GLY A 827 17.60 -5.48 19.73
CA GLY A 827 18.93 -5.76 20.27
C GLY A 827 19.55 -4.54 20.98
N VAL A 828 19.58 -3.39 20.31
CA VAL A 828 20.09 -2.11 20.86
C VAL A 828 19.31 -1.69 22.11
N LEU A 829 17.98 -1.87 22.10
CA LEU A 829 17.10 -1.61 23.25
C LEU A 829 17.17 -2.70 24.34
N LYS A 830 17.95 -3.77 24.13
CA LYS A 830 18.07 -4.94 25.02
C LYS A 830 16.74 -5.63 25.34
N MET A 831 15.74 -5.48 24.47
CA MET A 831 14.45 -6.16 24.56
C MET A 831 14.55 -7.62 24.14
N ILE A 832 15.51 -7.93 23.26
CA ILE A 832 15.82 -9.28 22.78
C ILE A 832 17.34 -9.50 22.72
N ASP A 833 17.73 -10.77 22.75
CA ASP A 833 19.08 -11.20 22.39
C ASP A 833 19.20 -11.17 20.85
N GLU A 834 19.85 -10.13 20.33
CA GLU A 834 19.95 -9.86 18.90
C GLU A 834 20.50 -11.05 18.12
N GLU A 835 21.61 -11.62 18.60
CA GLU A 835 22.31 -12.71 17.92
C GLU A 835 21.46 -13.99 17.88
N ARG A 836 20.84 -14.35 19.02
CA ARG A 836 19.98 -15.53 19.08
C ARG A 836 18.72 -15.38 18.23
N VAL A 837 18.08 -14.21 18.25
CA VAL A 837 16.87 -13.94 17.44
C VAL A 837 17.21 -13.84 15.95
N MET A 838 18.33 -13.23 15.58
CA MET A 838 18.88 -13.26 14.23
C MET A 838 19.04 -14.70 13.74
N MET A 839 19.80 -15.53 14.47
CA MET A 839 20.05 -16.92 14.08
C MET A 839 18.76 -17.77 14.03
N GLU A 840 17.82 -17.56 14.96
CA GLU A 840 16.53 -18.24 14.94
C GLU A 840 15.67 -17.80 13.74
N SER A 841 15.68 -16.52 13.37
CA SER A 841 14.92 -16.00 12.21
C SER A 841 15.41 -16.62 10.90
N LEU A 842 16.73 -16.69 10.69
CA LEU A 842 17.34 -17.30 9.50
C LEU A 842 17.11 -18.82 9.46
N MET A 843 17.19 -19.49 10.63
CA MET A 843 16.84 -20.91 10.76
C MET A 843 15.35 -21.16 10.45
N CYS A 844 14.45 -20.24 10.82
CA CYS A 844 13.04 -20.34 10.49
C CYS A 844 12.79 -20.24 8.98
N LEU A 845 13.45 -19.33 8.26
CA LEU A 845 13.40 -19.25 6.79
C LEU A 845 13.90 -20.56 6.15
N ARG A 846 15.05 -21.09 6.60
CA ARG A 846 15.61 -22.36 6.10
C ARG A 846 14.68 -23.55 6.37
N ARG A 847 14.08 -23.62 7.57
CA ARG A 847 13.09 -24.65 7.94
C ARG A 847 11.79 -24.51 7.13
N ALA A 848 11.37 -23.29 6.84
CA ALA A 848 10.17 -23.02 6.06
C ALA A 848 10.30 -23.52 4.62
N GLY A 849 11.51 -23.58 4.06
CA GLY A 849 11.79 -24.25 2.78
C GLY A 849 12.77 -23.52 1.86
N ALA A 850 13.25 -22.35 2.27
CA ALA A 850 14.20 -21.57 1.48
C ALA A 850 15.57 -22.27 1.40
N ASP A 851 16.11 -22.41 0.20
CA ASP A 851 17.48 -22.88 -0.07
C ASP A 851 18.50 -21.75 -0.02
N ILE A 852 18.06 -20.54 -0.37
CA ILE A 852 18.85 -19.32 -0.43
C ILE A 852 18.18 -18.25 0.44
N ILE A 853 18.95 -17.52 1.25
CA ILE A 853 18.44 -16.47 2.13
C ILE A 853 19.23 -15.18 1.88
N LEU A 854 18.55 -14.18 1.32
CA LEU A 854 19.06 -12.81 1.25
C LEU A 854 18.84 -12.16 2.62
N SER A 855 19.92 -11.71 3.27
CA SER A 855 19.81 -11.02 4.55
C SER A 855 20.99 -10.09 4.82
N TYR A 856 20.69 -8.89 5.31
CA TYR A 856 21.67 -7.92 5.82
C TYR A 856 22.47 -8.46 7.03
N PHE A 857 21.95 -9.48 7.72
CA PHE A 857 22.67 -10.20 8.77
C PHE A 857 23.69 -11.23 8.23
N ALA A 858 23.84 -11.43 6.92
CA ALA A 858 24.64 -12.52 6.35
C ALA A 858 26.06 -12.62 6.95
N MET A 859 26.75 -11.48 7.11
CA MET A 859 28.06 -11.40 7.76
C MET A 859 28.06 -11.86 9.23
N GLN A 860 27.12 -11.34 10.01
CA GLN A 860 27.02 -11.61 11.45
C GLN A 860 26.62 -13.08 11.68
N ALA A 861 25.64 -13.58 10.92
CA ALA A 861 25.23 -14.98 10.95
C ALA A 861 26.33 -15.95 10.51
N ALA A 862 27.10 -15.62 9.47
CA ALA A 862 28.22 -16.45 9.03
C ALA A 862 29.34 -16.54 10.09
N ARG A 863 29.64 -15.44 10.80
CA ARG A 863 30.56 -15.45 11.96
C ARG A 863 30.04 -16.36 13.08
N CYS A 864 28.75 -16.30 13.42
CA CYS A 864 28.14 -17.21 14.41
C CYS A 864 28.17 -18.68 13.98
N LEU A 865 28.07 -18.96 12.68
CA LEU A 865 28.07 -20.32 12.12
C LEU A 865 29.48 -20.94 11.99
N CYS A 866 30.50 -20.12 11.68
CA CYS A 866 31.89 -20.56 11.54
C CYS A 866 32.66 -20.52 12.87
N GLY A 867 32.22 -19.70 13.82
CA GLY A 867 33.05 -19.28 14.96
C GLY A 867 34.04 -18.18 14.56
N GLU A 868 34.64 -17.51 15.55
CA GLU A 868 35.55 -16.38 15.32
C GLU A 868 36.89 -16.73 14.65
N ASN A 869 37.17 -18.02 14.42
CA ASN A 869 38.43 -18.50 13.84
C ASN A 869 38.17 -19.33 12.58
N ARG A 870 38.16 -18.68 11.42
CA ARG A 870 38.30 -19.32 10.12
C ARG A 870 39.38 -18.62 9.29
#